data_AF-A0A6J6H4T8-F1
#
_entry.id   AF-A0A6J6H4T8-F1
#
_cell.length_a   1.000
_cell.length_b   1.000
_cell.length_c   1.000
_cell.angle_alpha   90.00
_cell.angle_beta   90.00
_cell.angle_gamma   90.00
#
_symmetry.space_group_name_H-M   'P 1'
#
loop_
_entity.id
_entity.type
_entity.pdbx_description
1 polymer ?
#
loop_
_entity_poly.entity_id
_entity_poly.type
_entity_poly.pdbx_seq_one_letter_code
_entity_poly.pdbx_strand_id
1 'polypeptide(L)'
;MAGPRVVVVPQARVAHAALSMSGKRPRAWLGTNPKTALRRSAIHLRLAFAPLAVALLFWFFLPAIGVFRAIGRVAAKRPDRIWSELAAAFWGYFTVGARLSSRTQIAKTSVVKFAKLRGLRASWQQVRNSNRAALEREQSEATLAAFERGEFEVEQSANVPGFVASGALWVATALAALSFAFWPTGNAASGGGLLPLSDSWLTLFSRAGASFQPIGLGYFGPSDPFVWVLTVLGSLTFWVPSLSLAILLLLAKSIAFSGAWRVVALFSESSLARIGGALVFAFWPALVLAQVEARLPAVIAIITLPWLVFSVARAAGIGKANFSTQTWSWVAASGLLLFVVSAAAPNTLPVLLVALALVIASRIRKFGFLIWIPLPAAAVFGPTVLYYLLGLLKPLALLADPGLPQQSAKSPVWQMMLGGEGFGTSLPVVGQFSNWILIPVILIALLALVGKRWGIAFVLWAIGIATVAAGWLVSSLSFAAVGVGSTVRSTDFVNGSPSALLGIFGLLIAVLFTLGLNEIKRTKARKIIGGALALLCLAPALFLSVTTSPNLKYTDGRVVPSIVAAEAEQGSALKMLVINPEINADGSIAFGAEIVSGDGVQLEDVSLSYRFALANVKQQRASEYNRLAQLVADLASANGSDLQKTIDEAGIGYVLVPDQNSVIAGQLGVALDSVKELEAVGTTDTGHLWRVREPNKKLLNAGVQPNSPWSITKAVQLSVLLGFVMLAIPSANQRRRVSGDSQIFVEVGEEN
;
A
#
# COMPACT_ATOMS: atom_id res chain seq x y z
N MET A 1 -24.27 -55.10 28.20
CA MET A 1 -22.84 -55.26 27.83
C MET A 1 -22.55 -56.76 27.89
N ALA A 2 -22.39 -57.43 26.75
CA ALA A 2 -21.79 -58.76 26.73
C ALA A 2 -20.28 -58.53 26.79
N GLY A 3 -19.65 -58.82 27.92
CA GLY A 3 -18.24 -58.55 28.16
C GLY A 3 -17.37 -59.73 27.71
N PRO A 4 -16.69 -59.69 26.55
CA PRO A 4 -15.67 -60.67 26.24
C PRO A 4 -14.49 -60.56 27.22
N ARG A 5 -13.87 -61.72 27.54
CA ARG A 5 -12.62 -61.80 28.31
C ARG A 5 -11.53 -60.99 27.61
N VAL A 6 -11.01 -59.97 28.29
CA VAL A 6 -9.83 -59.22 27.83
C VAL A 6 -8.59 -59.98 28.28
N VAL A 7 -7.88 -60.59 27.33
CA VAL A 7 -6.59 -61.25 27.57
C VAL A 7 -5.48 -60.31 27.08
N VAL A 8 -4.59 -59.90 27.98
CA VAL A 8 -3.42 -59.09 27.62
C VAL A 8 -2.32 -60.02 27.12
N VAL A 9 -1.95 -59.87 25.85
CA VAL A 9 -0.85 -60.63 25.23
C VAL A 9 0.29 -59.66 24.92
N PRO A 10 1.36 -59.60 25.74
CA PRO A 10 2.43 -58.60 25.61
C PRO A 10 3.18 -58.66 24.28
N GLN A 11 3.24 -59.84 23.65
CA GLN A 11 3.91 -60.05 22.37
C GLN A 11 3.01 -59.80 21.14
N ALA A 12 1.73 -59.46 21.34
CA ALA A 12 0.81 -59.25 20.23
C ALA A 12 1.21 -58.00 19.42
N ARG A 13 1.60 -58.23 18.17
CA ARG A 13 1.88 -57.15 17.21
C ARG A 13 0.57 -56.70 16.57
N VAL A 14 0.01 -55.59 17.04
CA VAL A 14 -1.18 -54.98 16.44
C VAL A 14 -0.79 -54.14 15.23
N ALA A 15 -1.26 -54.52 14.04
CA ALA A 15 -1.05 -53.75 12.83
C ALA A 15 -1.88 -52.45 12.85
N HIS A 16 -1.29 -51.36 13.32
CA HIS A 16 -1.97 -50.07 13.43
C HIS A 16 -2.00 -49.31 12.08
N ALA A 17 -3.18 -48.79 11.70
CA ALA A 17 -3.39 -48.10 10.43
C ALA A 17 -2.75 -46.70 10.34
N ALA A 18 -2.20 -46.15 11.43
CA ALA A 18 -1.61 -44.80 11.43
C ALA A 18 -0.46 -44.62 10.43
N LEU A 19 0.34 -45.67 10.19
CA LEU A 19 1.44 -45.60 9.24
C LEU A 19 0.93 -45.51 7.79
N SER A 20 -0.21 -46.14 7.47
CA SER A 20 -0.86 -45.94 6.17
C SER A 20 -1.52 -44.56 6.05
N MET A 21 -2.07 -44.01 7.14
CA MET A 21 -2.66 -42.67 7.16
C MET A 21 -1.62 -41.55 7.04
N SER A 22 -0.38 -41.79 7.47
CA SER A 22 0.77 -40.90 7.25
C SER A 22 1.46 -41.12 5.90
N GLY A 23 0.95 -42.03 5.06
CA GLY A 23 1.51 -42.32 3.74
C GLY A 23 2.79 -43.14 3.75
N LYS A 24 3.22 -43.66 4.92
CA LYS A 24 4.43 -44.49 5.07
C LYS A 24 4.22 -45.95 4.67
N ARG A 25 2.98 -46.37 4.39
CA ARG A 25 2.64 -47.73 3.92
C ARG A 25 1.50 -47.70 2.90
N PRO A 26 1.66 -48.31 1.71
CA PRO A 26 0.59 -48.38 0.71
C PRO A 26 -0.54 -49.28 1.19
N ARG A 27 -1.80 -48.87 0.98
CA ARG A 27 -2.99 -49.70 1.23
C ARG A 27 -4.11 -49.39 0.24
N ALA A 28 -4.58 -50.43 -0.45
CA ALA A 28 -5.61 -50.32 -1.50
C ALA A 28 -6.99 -49.83 -0.99
N TRP A 29 -7.37 -50.12 0.25
CA TRP A 29 -8.69 -49.76 0.80
C TRP A 29 -8.93 -48.24 0.96
N LEU A 30 -7.87 -47.42 0.98
CA LEU A 30 -8.01 -45.95 1.03
C LEU A 30 -8.59 -45.39 -0.28
N GLY A 31 -8.44 -46.13 -1.40
CA GLY A 31 -8.91 -45.78 -2.75
C GLY A 31 -8.34 -44.49 -3.33
N THR A 32 -7.55 -43.72 -2.57
CA THR A 32 -6.99 -42.42 -2.91
C THR A 32 -5.76 -42.10 -2.03
N ASN A 33 -5.09 -40.98 -2.33
CA ASN A 33 -4.03 -40.43 -1.49
C ASN A 33 -4.51 -40.26 -0.02
N PRO A 34 -3.72 -40.68 1.00
CA PRO A 34 -4.07 -40.56 2.42
C PRO A 34 -4.61 -39.19 2.83
N LYS A 35 -4.06 -38.10 2.27
CA LYS A 35 -4.51 -36.72 2.54
C LYS A 35 -5.94 -36.48 2.07
N THR A 36 -6.27 -36.95 0.88
CA THR A 36 -7.62 -36.89 0.31
C THR A 36 -8.58 -37.79 1.08
N ALA A 37 -8.16 -39.00 1.46
CA ALA A 37 -8.96 -39.93 2.25
C ALA A 37 -9.32 -39.36 3.63
N LEU A 38 -8.37 -38.75 4.33
CA LEU A 38 -8.59 -38.01 5.59
C LEU A 38 -9.61 -36.88 5.42
N ARG A 39 -9.56 -36.17 4.29
CA ARG A 39 -10.48 -35.07 4.04
C ARG A 39 -11.89 -35.56 3.70
N ARG A 40 -11.99 -36.60 2.87
CA ARG A 40 -13.25 -37.29 2.55
C ARG A 40 -13.91 -37.84 3.81
N SER A 41 -13.16 -38.43 4.73
CA SER A 41 -13.70 -38.93 6.00
C SER A 41 -14.20 -37.79 6.89
N ALA A 42 -13.47 -36.66 6.96
CA ALA A 42 -13.94 -35.48 7.70
C ALA A 42 -15.25 -34.90 7.13
N ILE A 43 -15.38 -34.86 5.79
CA ILE A 43 -16.63 -34.43 5.12
C ILE A 43 -17.75 -35.43 5.39
N HIS A 44 -17.47 -36.73 5.27
CA HIS A 44 -18.40 -37.81 5.58
C HIS A 44 -18.98 -37.69 6.99
N LEU A 45 -18.11 -37.60 8.00
CA LEU A 45 -18.51 -37.50 9.40
C LEU A 45 -19.37 -36.26 9.65
N ARG A 46 -19.05 -35.13 9.00
CA ARG A 46 -19.83 -33.90 9.14
C ARG A 46 -21.22 -34.04 8.51
N LEU A 47 -21.34 -34.64 7.33
CA LEU A 47 -22.63 -34.86 6.66
C LEU A 47 -23.49 -35.92 7.36
N ALA A 48 -22.87 -36.95 7.94
CA ALA A 48 -23.57 -38.03 8.62
C ALA A 48 -24.12 -37.61 10.00
N PHE A 49 -23.34 -36.88 10.80
CA PHE A 49 -23.67 -36.62 12.21
C PHE A 49 -24.18 -35.20 12.52
N ALA A 50 -24.06 -34.24 11.61
CA ALA A 50 -24.61 -32.89 11.83
C ALA A 50 -26.15 -32.87 11.70
N PRO A 51 -26.86 -31.92 12.34
CA PRO A 51 -28.28 -31.68 12.07
C PRO A 51 -28.55 -31.55 10.57
N LEU A 52 -29.70 -32.03 10.09
CA LEU A 52 -29.96 -32.17 8.65
C LEU A 52 -29.87 -30.82 7.92
N ALA A 53 -30.45 -29.76 8.47
CA ALA A 53 -30.36 -28.41 7.91
C ALA A 53 -28.90 -27.93 7.78
N VAL A 54 -28.08 -28.14 8.80
CA VAL A 54 -26.65 -27.77 8.79
C VAL A 54 -25.87 -28.62 7.79
N ALA A 55 -26.21 -29.90 7.63
CA ALA A 55 -25.59 -30.77 6.64
C ALA A 55 -25.92 -30.35 5.21
N LEU A 56 -27.17 -29.98 4.92
CA LEU A 56 -27.58 -29.47 3.61
C LEU A 56 -26.93 -28.13 3.29
N LEU A 57 -26.91 -27.18 4.24
CA LEU A 57 -26.18 -25.92 4.07
C LEU A 57 -24.68 -26.17 3.84
N PHE A 58 -24.05 -27.06 4.61
CA PHE A 58 -22.65 -27.41 4.44
C PHE A 58 -22.38 -28.08 3.08
N TRP A 59 -23.32 -28.89 2.58
CA TRP A 59 -23.25 -29.51 1.25
C TRP A 59 -23.39 -28.48 0.12
N PHE A 60 -24.35 -27.56 0.22
CA PHE A 60 -24.57 -26.51 -0.77
C PHE A 60 -23.32 -25.63 -0.93
N PHE A 61 -22.70 -25.23 0.19
CA PHE A 61 -21.47 -24.44 0.18
C PHE A 61 -20.18 -25.25 0.03
N LEU A 62 -20.25 -26.57 -0.15
CA LEU A 62 -19.08 -27.44 -0.11
C LEU A 62 -18.05 -27.14 -1.22
N PRO A 63 -18.44 -26.88 -2.48
CA PRO A 63 -17.52 -26.45 -3.53
C PRO A 63 -16.79 -25.15 -3.16
N ALA A 64 -17.53 -24.13 -2.69
CA ALA A 64 -16.96 -22.86 -2.25
C ALA A 64 -15.99 -23.05 -1.07
N ILE A 65 -16.37 -23.85 -0.06
CA ILE A 65 -15.51 -24.18 1.09
C ILE A 65 -14.24 -24.91 0.63
N GLY A 66 -14.33 -25.77 -0.38
CA GLY A 66 -13.19 -26.45 -0.99
C GLY A 66 -12.20 -25.46 -1.60
N VAL A 67 -12.69 -24.50 -2.40
CA VAL A 67 -11.88 -23.43 -3.01
C VAL A 67 -11.24 -22.55 -1.95
N PHE A 68 -12.01 -22.04 -0.97
CA PHE A 68 -11.46 -21.22 0.11
C PHE A 68 -10.41 -21.96 0.93
N ARG A 69 -10.60 -23.26 1.18
CA ARG A 69 -9.58 -24.07 1.87
C ARG A 69 -8.35 -24.31 1.01
N ALA A 70 -8.51 -24.55 -0.29
CA ALA A 70 -7.39 -24.68 -1.21
C ALA A 70 -6.53 -23.41 -1.22
N ILE A 71 -7.15 -22.23 -1.30
CA ILE A 71 -6.49 -20.93 -1.16
C ILE A 71 -5.80 -20.83 0.20
N GLY A 72 -6.49 -21.21 1.29
CA GLY A 72 -5.89 -21.25 2.62
C GLY A 72 -4.70 -22.22 2.75
N ARG A 73 -4.65 -23.31 1.98
CA ARG A 73 -3.49 -24.24 1.94
C ARG A 73 -2.33 -23.68 1.14
N VAL A 74 -2.60 -22.95 0.07
CA VAL A 74 -1.58 -22.17 -0.66
C VAL A 74 -0.95 -21.16 0.29
N ALA A 75 -1.77 -20.37 0.98
CA ALA A 75 -1.31 -19.39 1.97
C ALA A 75 -0.56 -20.04 3.15
N ALA A 76 -0.95 -21.25 3.56
CA ALA A 76 -0.25 -22.03 4.58
C ALA A 76 1.02 -22.75 4.05
N LYS A 77 1.47 -22.47 2.83
CA LYS A 77 2.66 -23.05 2.19
C LYS A 77 2.61 -24.59 2.12
N ARG A 78 1.42 -25.16 1.95
CA ARG A 78 1.18 -26.62 1.82
C ARG A 78 0.48 -26.92 0.48
N PRO A 79 1.14 -26.69 -0.68
CA PRO A 79 0.53 -26.84 -2.00
C PRO A 79 0.13 -28.29 -2.31
N ASP A 80 0.80 -29.25 -1.68
CA ASP A 80 0.49 -30.68 -1.73
C ASP A 80 -0.94 -31.03 -1.29
N ARG A 81 -1.62 -30.12 -0.57
CA ARG A 81 -2.99 -30.33 -0.06
C ARG A 81 -4.07 -29.70 -0.93
N ILE A 82 -3.72 -28.85 -1.90
CA ILE A 82 -4.70 -28.13 -2.75
C ILE A 82 -5.65 -29.12 -3.43
N TRP A 83 -5.08 -30.06 -4.19
CA TRP A 83 -5.87 -31.07 -4.89
C TRP A 83 -6.62 -32.01 -3.95
N SER A 84 -6.08 -32.28 -2.76
CA SER A 84 -6.77 -33.09 -1.76
C SER A 84 -8.03 -32.41 -1.20
N GLU A 85 -8.01 -31.08 -1.03
CA GLU A 85 -9.16 -30.30 -0.56
C GLU A 85 -10.23 -30.18 -1.66
N LEU A 86 -9.81 -29.86 -2.90
CA LEU A 86 -10.72 -29.76 -4.06
C LEU A 86 -11.34 -31.11 -4.42
N ALA A 87 -10.54 -32.16 -4.56
CA ALA A 87 -11.05 -33.49 -4.92
C ALA A 87 -11.96 -34.09 -3.84
N ALA A 88 -11.68 -33.83 -2.55
CA ALA A 88 -12.57 -34.23 -1.48
C ALA A 88 -13.87 -33.40 -1.46
N ALA A 89 -13.81 -32.13 -1.83
CA ALA A 89 -14.98 -31.27 -1.95
C ALA A 89 -15.90 -31.71 -3.09
N PHE A 90 -15.38 -31.89 -4.30
CA PHE A 90 -16.15 -32.41 -5.43
C PHE A 90 -16.75 -33.79 -5.12
N TRP A 91 -15.97 -34.69 -4.53
CA TRP A 91 -16.48 -36.00 -4.10
C TRP A 91 -17.62 -35.88 -3.09
N GLY A 92 -17.51 -34.99 -2.10
CA GLY A 92 -18.56 -34.77 -1.10
C GLY A 92 -19.83 -34.18 -1.70
N TYR A 93 -19.69 -33.31 -2.71
CA TYR A 93 -20.80 -32.68 -3.42
C TYR A 93 -21.59 -33.71 -4.25
N PHE A 94 -20.92 -34.51 -5.07
CA PHE A 94 -21.58 -35.48 -5.95
C PHE A 94 -22.06 -36.76 -5.24
N THR A 95 -21.54 -37.09 -4.06
CA THR A 95 -21.94 -38.32 -3.33
C THR A 95 -23.05 -38.10 -2.30
N VAL A 96 -23.78 -36.98 -2.33
CA VAL A 96 -24.75 -36.61 -1.28
C VAL A 96 -25.82 -37.67 -1.01
N GLY A 97 -26.35 -38.33 -2.05
CA GLY A 97 -27.36 -39.38 -1.89
C GLY A 97 -26.85 -40.55 -1.03
N ALA A 98 -25.61 -40.99 -1.26
CA ALA A 98 -24.96 -42.03 -0.46
C ALA A 98 -24.67 -41.59 0.99
N ARG A 99 -24.58 -40.28 1.24
CA ARG A 99 -24.35 -39.72 2.59
C ARG A 99 -25.66 -39.50 3.35
N LEU A 100 -26.74 -39.19 2.65
CA LEU A 100 -28.07 -39.14 3.26
C LEU A 100 -28.57 -40.54 3.59
N SER A 101 -28.32 -41.53 2.73
CA SER A 101 -28.63 -42.94 3.02
C SER A 101 -27.76 -43.52 4.16
N SER A 102 -26.51 -43.08 4.31
CA SER A 102 -25.70 -43.53 5.46
C SER A 102 -26.28 -43.05 6.80
N ARG A 103 -26.99 -41.92 6.85
CA ARG A 103 -27.68 -41.45 8.06
C ARG A 103 -28.80 -42.41 8.47
N THR A 104 -29.57 -42.92 7.51
CA THR A 104 -30.65 -43.87 7.81
C THR A 104 -30.07 -45.22 8.25
N GLN A 105 -28.97 -45.67 7.64
CA GLN A 105 -28.26 -46.89 8.08
C GLN A 105 -27.65 -46.75 9.48
N ILE A 106 -27.07 -45.59 9.81
CA ILE A 106 -26.55 -45.31 11.15
C ILE A 106 -27.68 -45.29 12.17
N ALA A 107 -28.83 -44.71 11.84
CA ALA A 107 -29.98 -44.70 12.73
C ALA A 107 -30.52 -46.12 13.02
N LYS A 108 -30.47 -47.02 12.04
CA LYS A 108 -30.86 -48.43 12.20
C LYS A 108 -29.93 -49.23 13.11
N THR A 109 -28.64 -48.90 13.13
CA THR A 109 -27.62 -49.64 13.90
C THR A 109 -27.23 -48.96 15.23
N SER A 110 -27.61 -47.69 15.43
CA SER A 110 -27.23 -46.94 16.62
C SER A 110 -28.04 -47.37 17.85
N VAL A 111 -27.38 -47.99 18.81
CA VAL A 111 -27.96 -48.29 20.14
C VAL A 111 -27.97 -47.05 21.04
N VAL A 112 -26.97 -46.18 20.91
CA VAL A 112 -26.83 -44.93 21.69
C VAL A 112 -26.72 -43.74 20.75
N LYS A 113 -27.47 -42.66 21.04
CA LYS A 113 -27.40 -41.42 20.26
C LYS A 113 -25.99 -40.82 20.34
N PHE A 114 -25.44 -40.42 19.18
CA PHE A 114 -24.11 -39.80 19.08
C PHE A 114 -23.92 -38.57 19.99
N ALA A 115 -25.00 -37.85 20.31
CA ALA A 115 -24.99 -36.74 21.25
C ALA A 115 -24.54 -37.13 22.68
N LYS A 116 -24.84 -38.34 23.13
CA LYS A 116 -24.47 -38.85 24.47
C LYS A 116 -22.96 -39.15 24.58
N LEU A 117 -22.27 -39.34 23.46
CA LEU A 117 -20.81 -39.52 23.40
C LEU A 117 -20.04 -38.19 23.47
N ARG A 118 -20.69 -37.07 23.83
CA ARG A 118 -20.04 -35.74 23.89
C ARG A 118 -18.86 -35.69 24.85
N GLY A 119 -18.89 -36.43 25.96
CA GLY A 119 -17.78 -36.50 26.92
C GLY A 119 -16.52 -37.19 26.37
N LEU A 120 -16.66 -38.06 25.36
CA LEU A 120 -15.54 -38.75 24.70
C LEU A 120 -15.01 -37.98 23.48
N ARG A 121 -15.65 -36.87 23.10
CA ARG A 121 -15.22 -36.06 21.96
C ARG A 121 -14.27 -34.96 22.42
N ALA A 122 -13.25 -34.72 21.62
CA ALA A 122 -12.36 -33.59 21.85
C ALA A 122 -13.16 -32.27 21.81
N SER A 123 -13.08 -31.48 22.89
CA SER A 123 -13.65 -30.14 22.91
C SER A 123 -12.91 -29.25 21.90
N TRP A 124 -13.54 -28.16 21.46
CA TRP A 124 -12.86 -27.22 20.57
C TRP A 124 -11.57 -26.65 21.18
N GLN A 125 -11.55 -26.46 22.50
CA GLN A 125 -10.36 -26.05 23.24
C GLN A 125 -9.27 -27.14 23.18
N GLN A 126 -9.61 -28.42 23.35
CA GLN A 126 -8.65 -29.53 23.22
C GLN A 126 -8.13 -29.69 21.79
N VAL A 127 -8.99 -29.53 20.77
CA VAL A 127 -8.57 -29.53 19.36
C VAL A 127 -7.66 -28.33 19.06
N ARG A 128 -7.97 -27.16 19.62
CA ARG A 128 -7.14 -25.97 19.47
C ARG A 128 -5.79 -26.14 20.17
N ASN A 129 -5.76 -26.69 21.38
CA ASN A 129 -4.55 -26.92 22.16
C ASN A 129 -3.67 -28.01 21.54
N SER A 130 -4.24 -29.10 21.03
CA SER A 130 -3.49 -30.13 20.32
C SER A 130 -2.91 -29.61 18.99
N ASN A 131 -3.67 -28.85 18.21
CA ASN A 131 -3.16 -28.21 17.00
C ASN A 131 -2.05 -27.19 17.33
N ARG A 132 -2.15 -26.47 18.47
CA ARG A 132 -1.10 -25.57 18.97
C ARG A 132 0.15 -26.35 19.34
N ALA A 133 0.02 -27.41 20.14
CA ALA A 133 1.14 -28.25 20.55
C ALA A 133 1.83 -28.91 19.35
N ALA A 134 1.08 -29.32 18.32
CA ALA A 134 1.64 -29.84 17.09
C ALA A 134 2.47 -28.78 16.34
N LEU A 135 1.98 -27.54 16.27
CA LEU A 135 2.71 -26.42 15.67
C LEU A 135 3.97 -26.06 16.49
N GLU A 136 3.87 -26.05 17.81
CA GLU A 136 5.01 -25.82 18.71
C GLU A 136 6.09 -26.91 18.57
N ARG A 137 5.68 -28.17 18.39
CA ARG A 137 6.61 -29.27 18.09
C ARG A 137 7.34 -29.08 16.77
N GLU A 138 6.60 -28.81 15.68
CA GLU A 138 7.19 -28.49 14.37
C GLU A 138 8.18 -27.31 14.47
N GLN A 139 7.86 -26.30 15.29
CA GLN A 139 8.75 -25.16 15.56
C GLN A 139 9.98 -25.55 16.36
N SER A 140 9.84 -26.36 17.41
CA SER A 140 10.98 -26.84 18.21
C SER A 140 11.93 -27.67 17.37
N GLU A 141 11.42 -28.57 16.53
CA GLU A 141 12.22 -29.38 15.60
C GLU A 141 12.97 -28.51 14.60
N ALA A 142 12.31 -27.51 14.00
CA ALA A 142 12.96 -26.58 13.09
C ALA A 142 14.02 -25.71 13.79
N THR A 143 13.81 -25.39 15.07
CA THR A 143 14.77 -24.62 15.89
C THR A 143 16.00 -25.47 16.21
N LEU A 144 15.80 -26.73 16.59
CA LEU A 144 16.87 -27.71 16.81
C LEU A 144 17.68 -27.94 15.54
N ALA A 145 17.02 -28.15 14.39
CA ALA A 145 17.69 -28.30 13.11
C ALA A 145 18.43 -27.03 12.64
N ALA A 146 18.02 -25.84 13.08
CA ALA A 146 18.75 -24.59 12.83
C ALA A 146 19.97 -24.44 13.77
N PHE A 147 19.83 -24.91 15.01
CA PHE A 147 20.93 -24.99 15.98
C PHE A 147 22.02 -25.95 15.50
N GLU A 148 21.64 -27.14 15.04
CA GLU A 148 22.57 -28.14 14.45
C GLU A 148 23.33 -27.59 13.24
N ARG A 149 22.72 -26.70 12.45
CA ARG A 149 23.36 -26.03 11.30
C ARG A 149 24.31 -24.88 11.68
N GLY A 150 24.46 -24.57 12.97
CA GLY A 150 25.31 -23.47 13.44
C GLY A 150 24.79 -22.08 13.02
N GLU A 151 23.53 -21.96 12.63
CA GLU A 151 22.89 -20.69 12.23
C GLU A 151 22.40 -19.86 13.43
N PHE A 152 22.68 -20.32 14.66
CA PHE A 152 22.12 -19.78 15.89
C PHE A 152 23.07 -18.80 16.60
N GLU A 153 22.88 -17.50 16.36
CA GLU A 153 23.36 -16.48 17.30
C GLU A 153 22.34 -16.38 18.45
N VAL A 154 22.73 -16.87 19.63
CA VAL A 154 21.93 -16.78 20.85
C VAL A 154 22.01 -15.34 21.37
N GLU A 155 21.13 -14.47 20.90
CA GLU A 155 20.80 -13.26 21.68
C GLU A 155 19.69 -13.61 22.67
N GLN A 156 20.05 -13.61 23.96
CA GLN A 156 19.12 -13.82 25.06
C GLN A 156 17.89 -12.90 24.91
N SER A 157 16.73 -13.55 24.86
CA SER A 157 15.43 -12.88 24.77
C SER A 157 15.14 -12.14 26.06
N ALA A 158 15.70 -10.94 26.23
CA ALA A 158 15.27 -10.04 27.31
C ALA A 158 13.76 -9.81 27.20
N ASN A 159 13.05 -9.89 28.33
CA ASN A 159 11.61 -9.63 28.46
C ASN A 159 11.31 -8.15 28.18
N VAL A 160 11.37 -7.74 26.92
CA VAL A 160 11.06 -6.36 26.53
C VAL A 160 9.57 -6.23 26.21
N PRO A 161 8.85 -5.24 26.76
CA PRO A 161 7.43 -5.04 26.47
C PRO A 161 7.20 -4.91 24.97
N GLY A 162 6.19 -5.64 24.47
CA GLY A 162 5.73 -5.51 23.08
C GLY A 162 4.99 -4.19 22.85
N PHE A 163 4.70 -3.87 21.58
CA PHE A 163 4.06 -2.61 21.15
C PHE A 163 2.86 -2.16 22.01
N VAL A 164 1.96 -3.09 22.34
CA VAL A 164 0.80 -2.78 23.19
C VAL A 164 1.22 -2.60 24.66
N ALA A 165 2.07 -3.49 25.18
CA ALA A 165 2.54 -3.44 26.57
C ALA A 165 3.44 -2.23 26.86
N SER A 166 4.07 -1.64 25.84
CA SER A 166 4.89 -0.42 25.97
C SER A 166 4.08 0.88 25.97
N GLY A 167 2.74 0.80 25.83
CA GLY A 167 1.87 1.98 25.70
C GLY A 167 1.92 2.66 24.31
N ALA A 168 2.67 2.08 23.35
CA ALA A 168 2.84 2.68 22.02
C ALA A 168 1.54 2.67 21.21
N LEU A 169 0.63 1.73 21.48
CA LEU A 169 -0.71 1.73 20.87
C LEU A 169 -1.48 3.01 21.21
N TRP A 170 -1.45 3.45 22.47
CA TRP A 170 -2.14 4.67 22.90
C TRP A 170 -1.54 5.92 22.25
N VAL A 171 -0.21 5.95 22.08
CA VAL A 171 0.46 7.03 21.35
C VAL A 171 0.05 7.04 19.88
N ALA A 172 -0.02 5.86 19.23
CA ALA A 172 -0.49 5.75 17.85
C ALA A 172 -1.95 6.21 17.68
N THR A 173 -2.82 5.88 18.65
CA THR A 173 -4.21 6.35 18.67
C THR A 173 -4.30 7.85 18.92
N ALA A 174 -3.48 8.41 19.83
CA ALA A 174 -3.42 9.85 20.07
C ALA A 174 -2.94 10.60 18.82
N LEU A 175 -2.00 10.05 18.05
CA LEU A 175 -1.57 10.63 16.77
C LEU A 175 -2.68 10.64 15.73
N ALA A 176 -3.53 9.61 15.68
CA ALA A 176 -4.69 9.59 14.79
C ALA A 176 -5.72 10.66 15.20
N ALA A 177 -5.95 10.82 16.52
CA ALA A 177 -6.80 11.88 17.04
C ALA A 177 -6.24 13.29 16.79
N LEU A 178 -4.92 13.47 16.82
CA LEU A 178 -4.26 14.72 16.45
C LEU A 178 -4.44 15.07 14.97
N SER A 179 -4.54 14.05 14.11
CA SER A 179 -4.80 14.21 12.69
C SER A 179 -6.30 14.40 12.37
N PHE A 180 -7.15 14.70 13.36
CA PHE A 180 -8.59 14.92 13.15
C PHE A 180 -8.93 16.06 12.16
N ALA A 181 -8.01 16.99 11.90
CA ALA A 181 -8.15 17.95 10.81
C ALA A 181 -8.31 17.28 9.42
N PHE A 182 -7.85 16.04 9.28
CA PHE A 182 -7.99 15.20 8.09
C PHE A 182 -9.18 14.21 8.20
N TRP A 183 -10.13 14.46 9.09
CA TRP A 183 -11.32 13.62 9.19
C TRP A 183 -12.16 13.72 7.91
N PRO A 184 -12.53 12.60 7.26
CA PRO A 184 -13.30 12.63 6.03
C PRO A 184 -14.74 13.09 6.32
N THR A 185 -15.08 14.31 5.89
CA THR A 185 -16.46 14.82 5.93
C THR A 185 -17.24 14.52 4.64
N GLY A 186 -16.56 14.07 3.59
CA GLY A 186 -17.13 13.66 2.31
C GLY A 186 -16.50 12.35 1.79
N ASN A 187 -16.96 11.89 0.63
CA ASN A 187 -16.52 10.63 0.02
C ASN A 187 -15.10 10.70 -0.54
N ALA A 188 -14.69 11.87 -1.04
CA ALA A 188 -13.35 12.11 -1.57
C ALA A 188 -12.72 13.37 -0.96
N ALA A 189 -11.40 13.42 -1.03
CA ALA A 189 -10.64 14.63 -0.75
C ALA A 189 -10.01 15.13 -2.05
N SER A 190 -10.12 16.44 -2.30
CA SER A 190 -9.57 17.13 -3.46
C SER A 190 -8.81 18.37 -3.00
N GLY A 191 -7.65 18.65 -3.58
CA GLY A 191 -6.83 19.80 -3.22
C GLY A 191 -5.36 19.42 -3.05
N GLY A 192 -4.49 20.43 -3.14
CA GLY A 192 -3.06 20.21 -3.16
C GLY A 192 -2.67 19.25 -4.28
N GLY A 193 -2.17 18.06 -3.92
CA GLY A 193 -1.66 17.04 -4.84
C GLY A 193 -2.62 15.88 -5.07
N LEU A 194 -3.87 16.02 -4.61
CA LEU A 194 -4.85 14.94 -4.56
C LEU A 194 -6.05 15.23 -5.48
N LEU A 195 -6.36 14.23 -6.32
CA LEU A 195 -7.61 14.13 -7.08
C LEU A 195 -8.43 12.93 -6.57
N PRO A 196 -9.77 12.95 -6.72
CA PRO A 196 -10.59 11.77 -6.51
C PRO A 196 -10.15 10.58 -7.40
N LEU A 197 -10.34 9.37 -6.88
CA LEU A 197 -10.23 8.13 -7.66
C LEU A 197 -11.57 7.82 -8.34
N SER A 198 -11.59 6.90 -9.30
CA SER A 198 -12.85 6.38 -9.85
C SER A 198 -13.79 5.83 -8.79
N ASP A 199 -15.09 5.99 -9.06
CA ASP A 199 -16.19 5.49 -8.22
C ASP A 199 -16.22 3.96 -8.14
N SER A 200 -15.69 3.27 -9.16
CA SER A 200 -15.61 1.81 -9.20
C SER A 200 -14.19 1.30 -9.02
N TRP A 201 -14.02 0.35 -8.10
CA TRP A 201 -12.72 -0.33 -7.97
C TRP A 201 -12.31 -1.08 -9.26
N LEU A 202 -13.28 -1.53 -10.06
CA LEU A 202 -12.99 -2.25 -11.31
C LEU A 202 -12.43 -1.31 -12.39
N THR A 203 -12.88 -0.04 -12.45
CA THR A 203 -12.32 0.96 -13.36
C THR A 203 -10.90 1.33 -12.94
N LEU A 204 -10.67 1.53 -11.64
CA LEU A 204 -9.33 1.72 -11.08
C LEU A 204 -8.38 0.54 -11.41
N PHE A 205 -8.86 -0.69 -11.20
CA PHE A 205 -8.11 -1.89 -11.57
C PHE A 205 -7.89 -1.98 -13.08
N SER A 206 -8.84 -1.54 -13.91
CA SER A 206 -8.71 -1.56 -15.38
C SER A 206 -7.52 -0.72 -15.85
N ARG A 207 -7.29 0.44 -15.21
CA ARG A 207 -6.17 1.36 -15.45
C ARG A 207 -4.83 0.79 -15.02
N ALA A 208 -4.78 0.03 -13.93
CA ALA A 208 -3.56 -0.59 -13.44
C ALA A 208 -2.95 -1.56 -14.47
N GLY A 209 -1.70 -1.32 -14.85
CA GLY A 209 -0.97 -2.16 -15.82
C GLY A 209 -1.52 -2.08 -17.25
N ALA A 210 -2.40 -1.11 -17.53
CA ALA A 210 -2.95 -0.89 -18.86
C ALA A 210 -1.86 -0.43 -19.85
N SER A 211 -2.02 -0.84 -21.11
CA SER A 211 -1.15 -0.40 -22.22
C SER A 211 -1.81 0.70 -23.06
N PHE A 212 -3.12 0.90 -22.90
CA PHE A 212 -3.89 1.96 -23.50
C PHE A 212 -4.57 2.76 -22.39
N GLN A 213 -4.48 4.09 -22.48
CA GLN A 213 -5.06 5.02 -21.54
C GLN A 213 -5.99 5.96 -22.33
N PRO A 214 -7.28 6.08 -21.98
CA PRO A 214 -8.23 6.95 -22.68
C PRO A 214 -8.07 8.42 -22.20
N ILE A 215 -6.84 8.90 -22.24
CA ILE A 215 -6.47 10.26 -21.84
C ILE A 215 -6.13 11.09 -23.09
N GLY A 216 -6.46 12.38 -23.07
CA GLY A 216 -6.33 13.25 -24.24
C GLY A 216 -7.09 12.72 -25.46
N LEU A 217 -6.39 12.55 -26.59
CA LEU A 217 -6.94 11.97 -27.82
C LEU A 217 -6.75 10.43 -27.91
N GLY A 218 -6.46 9.77 -26.78
CA GLY A 218 -6.15 8.34 -26.68
C GLY A 218 -4.66 8.07 -26.80
N TYR A 219 -4.08 7.49 -25.75
CA TYR A 219 -2.63 7.33 -25.60
C TYR A 219 -2.24 5.86 -25.41
N PHE A 220 -1.26 5.41 -26.18
CA PHE A 220 -0.64 4.09 -26.04
C PHE A 220 0.69 4.23 -25.32
N GLY A 221 0.74 3.76 -24.09
CA GLY A 221 1.91 3.84 -23.22
C GLY A 221 1.72 3.01 -21.96
N PRO A 222 2.81 2.62 -21.30
CA PRO A 222 2.73 1.85 -20.07
C PRO A 222 2.06 2.68 -18.97
N SER A 223 1.07 2.10 -18.28
CA SER A 223 0.49 2.65 -17.06
C SER A 223 1.56 2.94 -16.02
N ASP A 224 1.38 4.02 -15.27
CA ASP A 224 2.25 4.39 -14.16
C ASP A 224 2.21 3.29 -13.07
N PRO A 225 3.36 2.86 -12.54
CA PRO A 225 3.45 1.84 -11.48
C PRO A 225 2.67 2.21 -10.21
N PHE A 226 2.50 3.50 -9.97
CA PHE A 226 1.75 4.03 -8.82
C PHE A 226 0.27 3.63 -8.82
N VAL A 227 -0.33 3.41 -10.01
CA VAL A 227 -1.75 3.01 -10.12
C VAL A 227 -2.01 1.65 -9.47
N TRP A 228 -1.03 0.74 -9.45
CA TRP A 228 -1.13 -0.51 -8.70
C TRP A 228 -1.22 -0.27 -7.19
N VAL A 229 -0.50 0.73 -6.67
CA VAL A 229 -0.58 1.12 -5.25
C VAL A 229 -1.97 1.70 -4.94
N LEU A 230 -2.47 2.60 -5.81
CA LEU A 230 -3.83 3.14 -5.69
C LEU A 230 -4.89 2.04 -5.73
N THR A 231 -4.74 1.05 -6.60
CA THR A 231 -5.65 -0.09 -6.73
C THR A 231 -5.71 -0.92 -5.44
N VAL A 232 -4.56 -1.13 -4.79
CA VAL A 232 -4.48 -1.84 -3.50
C VAL A 232 -5.13 -1.01 -2.39
N LEU A 233 -4.87 0.30 -2.34
CA LEU A 233 -5.50 1.19 -1.34
C LEU A 233 -7.02 1.29 -1.54
N GLY A 234 -7.48 1.48 -2.77
CA GLY A 234 -8.89 1.54 -3.13
C GLY A 234 -9.64 0.24 -2.84
N SER A 235 -8.95 -0.91 -2.78
CA SER A 235 -9.58 -2.18 -2.39
C SER A 235 -10.05 -2.20 -0.92
N LEU A 236 -9.49 -1.35 -0.06
CA LEU A 236 -9.90 -1.22 1.35
C LEU A 236 -11.31 -0.63 1.48
N THR A 237 -11.67 0.27 0.57
CA THR A 237 -12.97 0.92 0.48
C THR A 237 -13.55 0.69 -0.92
N PHE A 238 -13.69 -0.58 -1.32
CA PHE A 238 -14.06 -0.97 -2.69
C PHE A 238 -15.38 -0.36 -3.21
N TRP A 239 -16.25 0.12 -2.31
CA TRP A 239 -17.50 0.81 -2.64
C TRP A 239 -17.32 2.30 -2.96
N VAL A 240 -16.28 2.93 -2.41
CA VAL A 240 -15.87 4.33 -2.65
C VAL A 240 -14.34 4.38 -2.53
N PRO A 241 -13.58 4.08 -3.62
CA PRO A 241 -12.12 3.96 -3.56
C PRO A 241 -11.41 5.22 -3.05
N SER A 242 -11.92 6.40 -3.38
CA SER A 242 -11.39 7.72 -2.98
C SER A 242 -11.32 7.90 -1.45
N LEU A 243 -12.24 7.29 -0.70
CA LEU A 243 -12.29 7.36 0.76
C LEU A 243 -11.04 6.75 1.42
N SER A 244 -10.44 5.73 0.79
CA SER A 244 -9.18 5.12 1.28
C SER A 244 -8.03 6.12 1.38
N LEU A 245 -7.97 7.10 0.47
CA LEU A 245 -6.92 8.12 0.44
C LEU A 245 -7.09 9.12 1.58
N ALA A 246 -8.34 9.52 1.87
CA ALA A 246 -8.65 10.38 3.01
C ALA A 246 -8.34 9.69 4.35
N ILE A 247 -8.72 8.41 4.51
CA ILE A 247 -8.36 7.62 5.70
C ILE A 247 -6.84 7.48 5.83
N LEU A 248 -6.12 7.30 4.72
CA LEU A 248 -4.66 7.20 4.74
C LEU A 248 -4.04 8.50 5.26
N LEU A 249 -4.51 9.67 4.78
CA LEU A 249 -4.05 10.97 5.28
C LEU A 249 -4.36 11.16 6.77
N LEU A 250 -5.53 10.73 7.25
CA LEU A 250 -5.87 10.72 8.67
C LEU A 250 -4.93 9.84 9.51
N LEU A 251 -4.57 8.66 9.01
CA LEU A 251 -3.75 7.68 9.74
C LEU A 251 -2.25 7.77 9.47
N ALA A 252 -1.80 8.69 8.61
CA ALA A 252 -0.42 8.76 8.13
C ALA A 252 0.61 8.80 9.28
N LYS A 253 0.40 9.68 10.27
CA LYS A 253 1.29 9.81 11.44
C LYS A 253 1.30 8.55 12.31
N SER A 254 0.15 7.91 12.48
CA SER A 254 0.02 6.68 13.27
C SER A 254 0.71 5.49 12.60
N ILE A 255 0.61 5.38 11.27
CA ILE A 255 1.29 4.35 10.48
C ILE A 255 2.81 4.57 10.50
N ALA A 256 3.25 5.81 10.30
CA ALA A 256 4.66 6.20 10.38
C ALA A 256 5.26 5.90 11.76
N PHE A 257 4.59 6.31 12.83
CA PHE A 257 4.99 6.03 14.22
C PHE A 257 5.10 4.53 14.47
N SER A 258 4.09 3.76 14.07
CA SER A 258 4.04 2.32 14.32
C SER A 258 5.17 1.58 13.60
N GLY A 259 5.50 1.99 12.38
CA GLY A 259 6.63 1.45 11.62
C GLY A 259 7.97 1.87 12.23
N ALA A 260 8.16 3.15 12.52
CA ALA A 260 9.40 3.67 13.11
C ALA A 260 9.70 3.05 14.48
N TRP A 261 8.67 2.84 15.30
CA TRP A 261 8.81 2.14 16.59
C TRP A 261 9.39 0.73 16.42
N ARG A 262 9.01 0.02 15.36
CA ARG A 262 9.53 -1.33 15.06
C ARG A 262 10.99 -1.30 14.65
N VAL A 263 11.39 -0.33 13.82
CA VAL A 263 12.80 -0.15 13.41
C VAL A 263 13.67 0.21 14.61
N VAL A 264 13.26 1.21 15.39
CA VAL A 264 13.99 1.67 16.57
C VAL A 264 14.09 0.57 17.65
N ALA A 265 13.08 -0.30 17.76
CA ALA A 265 13.11 -1.43 18.67
C ALA A 265 14.21 -2.47 18.35
N LEU A 266 14.80 -2.45 17.14
CA LEU A 266 15.96 -3.26 16.78
C LEU A 266 17.25 -2.75 17.47
N PHE A 267 17.33 -1.45 17.76
CA PHE A 267 18.54 -0.81 18.27
C PHE A 267 18.47 -0.49 19.77
N SER A 268 17.27 -0.31 20.33
CA SER A 268 17.07 0.05 21.74
C SER A 268 16.13 -0.90 22.47
N GLU A 269 16.38 -1.14 23.76
CA GLU A 269 15.48 -1.87 24.67
C GLU A 269 14.59 -0.94 25.52
N SER A 270 14.96 0.34 25.63
CA SER A 270 14.25 1.32 26.44
C SER A 270 12.95 1.75 25.78
N SER A 271 11.82 1.63 26.51
CA SER A 271 10.50 2.06 26.01
C SER A 271 10.46 3.55 25.68
N LEU A 272 11.07 4.39 26.54
CA LEU A 272 11.13 5.83 26.31
C LEU A 272 11.92 6.19 25.06
N ALA A 273 13.07 5.54 24.83
CA ALA A 273 13.86 5.78 23.63
C ALA A 273 13.08 5.34 22.38
N ARG A 274 12.39 4.19 22.42
CA ARG A 274 11.56 3.70 21.32
C ARG A 274 10.41 4.64 20.95
N ILE A 275 9.68 5.11 21.95
CA ILE A 275 8.58 6.05 21.74
C ILE A 275 9.13 7.40 21.25
N GLY A 276 10.20 7.90 21.87
CA GLY A 276 10.85 9.16 21.46
C GLY A 276 11.31 9.14 20.00
N GLY A 277 12.07 8.11 19.59
CA GLY A 277 12.52 7.99 18.19
C GLY A 277 11.37 7.81 17.20
N ALA A 278 10.34 7.04 17.56
CA ALA A 278 9.17 6.89 16.72
C ALA A 278 8.37 8.20 16.57
N LEU A 279 8.30 9.02 17.62
CA LEU A 279 7.68 10.34 17.57
C LEU A 279 8.48 11.33 16.74
N VAL A 280 9.82 11.30 16.82
CA VAL A 280 10.70 12.10 15.95
C VAL A 280 10.38 11.85 14.48
N PHE A 281 10.17 10.58 14.10
CA PHE A 281 9.79 10.24 12.73
C PHE A 281 8.36 10.66 12.37
N ALA A 282 7.39 10.45 13.28
CA ALA A 282 5.99 10.81 13.04
C ALA A 282 5.75 12.33 12.93
N PHE A 283 6.58 13.13 13.57
CA PHE A 283 6.59 14.60 13.49
C PHE A 283 7.70 15.15 12.60
N TRP A 284 8.32 14.30 11.77
CA TRP A 284 9.37 14.76 10.86
C TRP A 284 8.78 15.80 9.87
N PRO A 285 9.40 16.98 9.70
CA PRO A 285 8.90 18.09 8.87
C PRO A 285 8.48 17.66 7.46
N ALA A 286 9.27 16.83 6.77
CA ALA A 286 8.93 16.36 5.43
C ALA A 286 7.62 15.58 5.37
N LEU A 287 7.28 14.80 6.40
CA LEU A 287 6.01 14.07 6.47
C LEU A 287 4.84 15.03 6.71
N VAL A 288 5.00 15.97 7.65
CA VAL A 288 3.95 16.94 7.98
C VAL A 288 3.64 17.82 6.77
N LEU A 289 4.67 18.29 6.08
CA LEU A 289 4.50 19.13 4.89
C LEU A 289 3.86 18.36 3.73
N ALA A 290 4.35 17.16 3.42
CA ALA A 290 3.75 16.32 2.39
C ALA A 290 2.28 15.98 2.69
N GLN A 291 1.91 15.85 3.97
CA GLN A 291 0.55 15.61 4.41
C GLN A 291 -0.34 16.86 4.24
N VAL A 292 0.15 18.05 4.60
CA VAL A 292 -0.58 19.33 4.48
C VAL A 292 -0.82 19.72 3.01
N GLU A 293 0.17 19.49 2.14
CA GLU A 293 0.08 19.72 0.69
C GLU A 293 -0.63 18.58 -0.05
N ALA A 294 -1.02 17.52 0.65
CA ALA A 294 -1.61 16.32 0.09
C ALA A 294 -0.79 15.69 -1.05
N ARG A 295 0.54 15.70 -0.93
CA ARG A 295 1.48 14.96 -1.79
C ARG A 295 1.39 13.47 -1.51
N LEU A 296 0.31 12.85 -1.97
CA LEU A 296 -0.01 11.45 -1.70
C LEU A 296 1.16 10.48 -1.97
N PRO A 297 1.89 10.57 -3.09
CA PRO A 297 3.00 9.66 -3.34
C PRO A 297 4.13 9.80 -2.30
N ALA A 298 4.48 11.04 -1.94
CA ALA A 298 5.47 11.30 -0.90
C ALA A 298 5.01 10.77 0.47
N VAL A 299 3.75 11.01 0.85
CA VAL A 299 3.18 10.51 2.11
C VAL A 299 3.27 8.99 2.14
N ILE A 300 2.81 8.30 1.09
CA ILE A 300 2.86 6.83 1.01
C ILE A 300 4.29 6.32 1.12
N ALA A 301 5.24 6.92 0.40
CA ALA A 301 6.65 6.53 0.48
C ALA A 301 7.19 6.66 1.91
N ILE A 302 6.97 7.80 2.57
CA ILE A 302 7.50 8.07 3.92
C ILE A 302 6.87 7.14 4.96
N ILE A 303 5.54 6.92 4.95
CA ILE A 303 4.88 6.08 5.97
C ILE A 303 5.21 4.59 5.82
N THR A 304 5.53 4.12 4.61
CA THR A 304 5.84 2.71 4.32
C THR A 304 7.32 2.36 4.51
N LEU A 305 8.21 3.36 4.42
CA LEU A 305 9.66 3.21 4.54
C LEU A 305 10.12 2.52 5.85
N PRO A 306 9.60 2.85 7.05
CA PRO A 306 10.00 2.13 8.26
C PRO A 306 9.60 0.66 8.24
N TRP A 307 8.46 0.33 7.61
CA TRP A 307 8.02 -1.05 7.48
C TRP A 307 8.93 -1.83 6.54
N LEU A 308 9.40 -1.19 5.45
CA LEU A 308 10.40 -1.75 4.54
C LEU A 308 11.72 -2.02 5.27
N VAL A 309 12.25 -1.02 5.98
CA VAL A 309 13.51 -1.18 6.73
C VAL A 309 13.40 -2.29 7.77
N PHE A 310 12.26 -2.35 8.48
CA PHE A 310 12.00 -3.42 9.43
C PHE A 310 11.91 -4.79 8.74
N SER A 311 11.16 -4.93 7.65
CA SER A 311 11.02 -6.22 6.96
C SER A 311 12.34 -6.70 6.35
N VAL A 312 13.14 -5.80 5.79
CA VAL A 312 14.48 -6.09 5.25
C VAL A 312 15.42 -6.51 6.37
N ALA A 313 15.41 -5.82 7.51
CA ALA A 313 16.18 -6.21 8.68
C ALA A 313 15.79 -7.62 9.16
N ARG A 314 14.49 -7.94 9.20
CA ARG A 314 14.00 -9.29 9.55
C ARG A 314 14.40 -10.35 8.52
N ALA A 315 14.33 -10.05 7.22
CA ALA A 315 14.77 -10.94 6.14
C ALA A 315 16.28 -11.21 6.20
N ALA A 316 17.08 -10.18 6.48
CA ALA A 316 18.53 -10.29 6.69
C ALA A 316 18.88 -11.06 7.99
N GLY A 317 17.93 -11.25 8.91
CA GLY A 317 18.17 -11.83 10.24
C GLY A 317 18.94 -10.88 11.15
N ILE A 318 18.64 -9.59 11.06
CA ILE A 318 19.09 -8.56 11.98
C ILE A 318 18.04 -8.46 13.10
N GLY A 319 18.46 -8.69 14.35
CA GLY A 319 17.64 -8.57 15.56
C GLY A 319 17.04 -9.87 16.12
N LYS A 320 16.37 -9.74 17.27
CA LYS A 320 16.14 -10.76 18.32
C LYS A 320 15.22 -11.96 18.02
N ALA A 321 14.88 -12.29 16.77
CA ALA A 321 14.00 -13.45 16.54
C ALA A 321 14.40 -14.22 15.28
N ASN A 322 15.21 -15.26 15.49
CA ASN A 322 15.62 -16.23 14.49
C ASN A 322 14.57 -17.35 14.41
N PHE A 323 13.66 -17.24 13.45
CA PHE A 323 12.88 -18.38 12.99
C PHE A 323 13.16 -18.56 11.49
N SER A 324 14.13 -19.45 11.18
CA SER A 324 14.62 -19.78 9.83
C SER A 324 13.47 -20.09 8.84
N THR A 325 12.36 -20.62 9.33
CA THR A 325 11.17 -21.02 8.55
C THR A 325 10.38 -19.87 7.92
N GLN A 326 10.58 -18.62 8.37
CA GLN A 326 9.82 -17.45 7.89
C GLN A 326 10.62 -16.51 6.98
N THR A 327 11.88 -16.81 6.67
CA THR A 327 12.76 -15.94 5.88
C THR A 327 12.12 -15.52 4.55
N TRP A 328 11.53 -16.47 3.83
CA TRP A 328 10.79 -16.20 2.59
C TRP A 328 9.63 -15.21 2.78
N SER A 329 8.82 -15.34 3.84
CA SER A 329 7.71 -14.40 4.09
C SER A 329 8.20 -12.97 4.31
N TRP A 330 9.32 -12.79 5.01
CA TRP A 330 9.94 -11.47 5.17
C TRP A 330 10.58 -10.94 3.88
N VAL A 331 11.16 -11.80 3.05
CA VAL A 331 11.65 -11.42 1.71
C VAL A 331 10.50 -10.93 0.84
N ALA A 332 9.36 -11.63 0.81
CA ALA A 332 8.22 -11.16 0.04
C ALA A 332 7.62 -9.87 0.58
N ALA A 333 7.45 -9.76 1.91
CA ALA A 333 6.99 -8.52 2.52
C ALA A 333 7.92 -7.34 2.16
N SER A 334 9.23 -7.56 2.19
CA SER A 334 10.22 -6.56 1.79
C SER A 334 10.13 -6.20 0.32
N GLY A 335 9.93 -7.17 -0.58
CA GLY A 335 9.79 -6.90 -2.01
C GLY A 335 8.51 -6.15 -2.37
N LEU A 336 7.40 -6.46 -1.71
CA LEU A 336 6.15 -5.71 -1.87
C LEU A 336 6.28 -4.29 -1.32
N LEU A 337 6.90 -4.10 -0.15
CA LEU A 337 7.11 -2.79 0.43
C LEU A 337 8.10 -1.95 -0.39
N LEU A 338 9.17 -2.56 -0.91
CA LEU A 338 10.09 -1.91 -1.84
C LEU A 338 9.37 -1.44 -3.10
N PHE A 339 8.50 -2.30 -3.66
CA PHE A 339 7.64 -1.91 -4.77
C PHE A 339 6.74 -0.71 -4.44
N VAL A 340 6.07 -0.71 -3.27
CA VAL A 340 5.20 0.41 -2.87
C VAL A 340 5.98 1.71 -2.72
N VAL A 341 7.14 1.67 -2.05
CA VAL A 341 7.99 2.86 -1.87
C VAL A 341 8.53 3.36 -3.21
N SER A 342 9.02 2.46 -4.08
CA SER A 342 9.55 2.86 -5.39
C SER A 342 8.46 3.35 -6.33
N ALA A 343 7.28 2.75 -6.30
CA ALA A 343 6.12 3.17 -7.09
C ALA A 343 5.60 4.54 -6.66
N ALA A 344 5.71 4.89 -5.38
CA ALA A 344 5.26 6.17 -4.85
C ALA A 344 6.33 7.28 -4.96
N ALA A 345 7.61 6.96 -4.77
CA ALA A 345 8.71 7.92 -4.90
C ALA A 345 9.90 7.26 -5.63
N PRO A 346 9.89 7.23 -6.98
CA PRO A 346 10.94 6.59 -7.79
C PRO A 346 12.34 7.15 -7.52
N ASN A 347 12.46 8.42 -7.14
CA ASN A 347 13.71 9.06 -6.75
C ASN A 347 14.42 8.41 -5.54
N THR A 348 13.70 7.66 -4.70
CA THR A 348 14.28 6.94 -3.56
C THR A 348 14.97 5.63 -3.96
N LEU A 349 14.64 5.10 -5.15
CA LEU A 349 15.08 3.78 -5.60
C LEU A 349 16.62 3.64 -5.61
N PRO A 350 17.43 4.61 -6.11
CA PRO A 350 18.88 4.49 -6.08
C PRO A 350 19.43 4.32 -4.65
N VAL A 351 18.94 5.12 -3.69
CA VAL A 351 19.39 5.07 -2.29
C VAL A 351 18.98 3.74 -1.64
N LEU A 352 17.75 3.28 -1.89
CA LEU A 352 17.25 2.03 -1.34
C LEU A 352 17.97 0.80 -1.92
N LEU A 353 18.31 0.80 -3.20
CA LEU A 353 19.08 -0.28 -3.83
C LEU A 353 20.52 -0.33 -3.31
N VAL A 354 21.18 0.83 -3.13
CA VAL A 354 22.51 0.89 -2.50
C VAL A 354 22.44 0.39 -1.05
N ALA A 355 21.46 0.83 -0.27
CA ALA A 355 21.26 0.36 1.10
C ALA A 355 21.00 -1.16 1.13
N LEU A 356 20.20 -1.69 0.21
CA LEU A 356 19.95 -3.12 0.10
C LEU A 356 21.22 -3.89 -0.30
N ALA A 357 22.02 -3.36 -1.23
CA ALA A 357 23.30 -3.95 -1.62
C ALA A 357 24.28 -4.02 -0.43
N LEU A 358 24.33 -2.98 0.41
CA LEU A 358 25.11 -2.98 1.65
C LEU A 358 24.61 -4.05 2.65
N VAL A 359 23.28 -4.21 2.79
CA VAL A 359 22.70 -5.27 3.62
C VAL A 359 23.04 -6.66 3.07
N ILE A 360 23.02 -6.84 1.75
CA ILE A 360 23.39 -8.09 1.09
C ILE A 360 24.88 -8.39 1.30
N ALA A 361 25.76 -7.40 1.11
CA ALA A 361 27.20 -7.53 1.30
C ALA A 361 27.56 -7.88 2.75
N SER A 362 26.90 -7.25 3.73
CA SER A 362 27.10 -7.58 5.15
C SER A 362 26.55 -8.95 5.56
N ARG A 363 25.62 -9.54 4.79
CA ARG A 363 25.01 -10.86 5.05
C ARG A 363 25.09 -11.80 3.86
N ILE A 364 26.30 -12.00 3.34
CA ILE A 364 26.55 -12.77 2.09
C ILE A 364 25.98 -14.20 2.12
N ARG A 365 25.93 -14.85 3.29
CA ARG A 365 25.33 -16.19 3.46
C ARG A 365 23.84 -16.24 3.11
N LYS A 366 23.14 -15.11 3.15
CA LYS A 366 21.71 -14.98 2.82
C LYS A 366 21.46 -14.33 1.46
N PHE A 367 22.49 -14.17 0.63
CA PHE A 367 22.42 -13.60 -0.71
C PHE A 367 21.28 -14.20 -1.54
N GLY A 368 21.18 -15.53 -1.58
CA GLY A 368 20.18 -16.25 -2.36
C GLY A 368 18.73 -15.97 -1.97
N PHE A 369 18.47 -15.45 -0.77
CA PHE A 369 17.15 -15.00 -0.34
C PHE A 369 16.92 -13.51 -0.61
N LEU A 370 17.92 -12.67 -0.30
CA LEU A 370 17.79 -11.21 -0.37
C LEU A 370 17.77 -10.67 -1.81
N ILE A 371 18.39 -11.35 -2.77
CA ILE A 371 18.39 -10.93 -4.18
C ILE A 371 16.99 -10.88 -4.81
N TRP A 372 16.01 -11.59 -4.23
CA TRP A 372 14.63 -11.61 -4.72
C TRP A 372 13.80 -10.40 -4.27
N ILE A 373 14.31 -9.57 -3.35
CA ILE A 373 13.58 -8.40 -2.82
C ILE A 373 13.22 -7.40 -3.93
N PRO A 374 14.12 -7.02 -4.87
CA PRO A 374 13.77 -6.09 -5.95
C PRO A 374 12.82 -6.64 -7.01
N LEU A 375 12.51 -7.94 -7.01
CA LEU A 375 11.78 -8.59 -8.10
C LEU A 375 10.38 -7.98 -8.36
N PRO A 376 9.53 -7.70 -7.35
CA PRO A 376 8.22 -7.10 -7.60
C PRO A 376 8.32 -5.69 -8.21
N ALA A 377 9.27 -4.88 -7.72
CA ALA A 377 9.54 -3.57 -8.28
C ALA A 377 10.01 -3.69 -9.74
N ALA A 378 10.96 -4.59 -10.02
CA ALA A 378 11.46 -4.83 -11.37
C ALA A 378 10.37 -5.30 -12.35
N ALA A 379 9.46 -6.17 -11.92
CA ALA A 379 8.37 -6.66 -12.77
C ALA A 379 7.38 -5.55 -13.15
N VAL A 380 7.05 -4.64 -12.23
CA VAL A 380 6.11 -3.55 -12.49
C VAL A 380 6.78 -2.41 -13.26
N PHE A 381 8.02 -2.04 -12.90
CA PHE A 381 8.77 -0.98 -13.56
C PHE A 381 9.39 -1.39 -14.89
N GLY A 382 9.50 -2.69 -15.20
CA GLY A 382 10.12 -3.18 -16.43
C GLY A 382 9.59 -2.49 -17.70
N PRO A 383 8.28 -2.50 -17.97
CA PRO A 383 7.70 -1.81 -19.13
C PRO A 383 7.98 -0.31 -19.16
N THR A 384 7.91 0.39 -18.02
CA THR A 384 8.15 1.83 -17.96
C THR A 384 9.62 2.19 -18.17
N VAL A 385 10.54 1.40 -17.60
CA VAL A 385 11.99 1.59 -17.77
C VAL A 385 12.37 1.38 -19.23
N LEU A 386 11.87 0.31 -19.87
CA LEU A 386 12.11 0.07 -21.29
C LEU A 386 11.53 1.18 -22.15
N TYR A 387 10.32 1.68 -21.84
CA TYR A 387 9.70 2.77 -22.58
C TYR A 387 10.49 4.10 -22.45
N TYR A 388 10.98 4.44 -21.26
CA TYR A 388 11.75 5.68 -21.05
C TYR A 388 13.16 5.59 -21.62
N LEU A 389 13.81 4.43 -21.53
CA LEU A 389 15.17 4.24 -22.05
C LEU A 389 15.20 4.07 -23.56
N LEU A 390 14.34 3.22 -24.13
CA LEU A 390 14.38 2.86 -25.55
C LEU A 390 13.39 3.67 -26.40
N GLY A 391 12.23 4.01 -25.84
CA GLY A 391 11.16 4.71 -26.58
C GLY A 391 11.31 6.23 -26.57
N LEU A 392 11.48 6.82 -25.37
CA LEU A 392 11.58 8.28 -25.21
C LEU A 392 13.01 8.81 -25.13
N LEU A 393 14.02 7.95 -24.90
CA LEU A 393 15.42 8.32 -24.67
C LEU A 393 15.61 9.34 -23.53
N LYS A 394 14.76 9.27 -22.49
CA LYS A 394 14.76 10.17 -21.32
C LYS A 394 14.98 9.37 -20.03
N PRO A 395 16.21 8.92 -19.71
CA PRO A 395 16.48 8.10 -18.53
C PRO A 395 16.15 8.80 -17.21
N LEU A 396 16.38 10.12 -17.14
CA LEU A 396 16.12 10.93 -15.93
C LEU A 396 14.63 11.02 -15.58
N ALA A 397 13.72 10.75 -16.52
CA ALA A 397 12.28 10.72 -16.27
C ALA A 397 11.88 9.66 -15.23
N LEU A 398 12.71 8.63 -15.01
CA LEU A 398 12.50 7.63 -13.96
C LEU A 398 12.58 8.20 -12.55
N LEU A 399 13.16 9.39 -12.35
CA LEU A 399 13.27 10.04 -11.04
C LEU A 399 12.10 11.01 -10.76
N ALA A 400 11.19 11.19 -11.72
CA ALA A 400 10.05 12.07 -11.54
C ALA A 400 9.02 11.47 -10.57
N ASP A 401 8.42 12.34 -9.75
CA ASP A 401 7.39 11.93 -8.80
C ASP A 401 6.05 11.67 -9.52
N PRO A 402 5.37 10.54 -9.26
CA PRO A 402 4.08 10.21 -9.87
C PRO A 402 2.97 11.11 -9.35
N GLY A 403 1.83 11.12 -10.06
CA GLY A 403 0.68 11.97 -9.71
C GLY A 403 0.84 13.41 -10.19
N LEU A 404 0.14 14.33 -9.53
CA LEU A 404 0.08 15.73 -9.95
C LEU A 404 1.43 16.45 -9.77
N PRO A 405 1.87 17.23 -10.78
CA PRO A 405 3.08 18.06 -10.66
C PRO A 405 2.86 19.16 -9.63
N GLN A 406 3.75 19.23 -8.65
CA GLN A 406 3.74 20.30 -7.65
C GLN A 406 5.13 20.88 -7.43
N GLN A 407 5.21 22.19 -7.49
CA GLN A 407 6.45 22.90 -7.22
C GLN A 407 6.84 22.77 -5.75
N SER A 408 8.11 22.49 -5.50
CA SER A 408 8.69 22.44 -4.14
C SER A 408 9.56 23.68 -3.96
N ALA A 409 9.58 24.31 -2.78
CA ALA A 409 10.47 25.44 -2.58
C ALA A 409 11.94 24.97 -2.62
N LYS A 410 12.82 25.82 -3.15
CA LYS A 410 14.25 25.56 -3.14
C LYS A 410 14.81 25.96 -1.77
N SER A 411 15.09 24.98 -0.93
CA SER A 411 15.70 25.20 0.39
C SER A 411 17.22 25.01 0.37
N PRO A 412 17.99 25.79 1.14
CA PRO A 412 19.41 25.53 1.36
C PRO A 412 19.62 24.19 2.09
N VAL A 413 20.79 23.59 1.91
CA VAL A 413 21.12 22.24 2.43
C VAL A 413 20.94 22.13 3.95
N TRP A 414 21.25 23.19 4.71
CA TRP A 414 21.07 23.18 6.16
C TRP A 414 19.59 23.03 6.56
N GLN A 415 18.64 23.62 5.82
CA GLN A 415 17.21 23.43 6.04
C GLN A 415 16.76 22.03 5.63
N MET A 416 17.34 21.48 4.55
CA MET A 416 17.09 20.09 4.16
C MET A 416 17.51 19.11 5.28
N MET A 417 18.63 19.35 5.97
CA MET A 417 19.04 18.57 7.15
C MET A 417 18.10 18.74 8.36
N LEU A 418 17.24 19.76 8.37
CA LEU A 418 16.20 19.96 9.38
C LEU A 418 14.84 19.41 8.92
N GLY A 419 14.78 18.70 7.79
CA GLY A 419 13.58 18.04 7.31
C GLY A 419 12.84 18.77 6.19
N GLY A 420 13.41 19.84 5.62
CA GLY A 420 12.90 20.48 4.41
C GLY A 420 12.63 21.97 4.58
N GLU A 421 11.70 22.49 3.78
CA GLU A 421 11.25 23.86 3.88
C GLU A 421 10.47 24.12 5.17
N GLY A 422 10.51 25.37 5.63
CA GLY A 422 9.74 25.79 6.78
C GLY A 422 8.27 25.98 6.44
N PHE A 423 7.42 25.58 7.36
CA PHE A 423 5.97 25.73 7.29
C PHE A 423 5.38 26.25 8.61
N GLY A 424 4.14 26.72 8.56
CA GLY A 424 3.41 27.22 9.72
C GLY A 424 3.76 28.67 10.11
N THR A 425 3.45 29.04 11.34
CA THR A 425 3.56 30.41 11.84
C THR A 425 5.00 30.91 11.87
N SER A 426 5.25 32.08 11.27
CA SER A 426 6.52 32.80 11.32
C SER A 426 6.56 33.77 12.51
N LEU A 427 7.62 33.69 13.31
CA LEU A 427 7.91 34.67 14.35
C LEU A 427 8.82 35.79 13.78
N PRO A 428 8.62 37.06 14.16
CA PRO A 428 9.35 38.20 13.58
C PRO A 428 10.88 38.12 13.66
N VAL A 429 11.43 37.44 14.68
CA VAL A 429 12.88 37.36 14.94
C VAL A 429 13.47 35.99 14.59
N VAL A 430 12.67 34.92 14.69
CA VAL A 430 13.14 33.53 14.57
C VAL A 430 12.78 32.93 13.20
N GLY A 431 11.91 33.59 12.43
CA GLY A 431 11.34 33.03 11.21
C GLY A 431 10.34 31.91 11.50
N GLN A 432 10.12 31.02 10.54
CA GLN A 432 9.20 29.88 10.71
C GLN A 432 9.71 28.92 11.78
N PHE A 433 8.89 28.69 12.79
CA PHE A 433 9.27 27.93 13.97
C PHE A 433 9.63 26.46 13.65
N SER A 434 8.99 25.87 12.62
CA SER A 434 9.22 24.51 12.12
C SER A 434 10.68 24.21 11.79
N ASN A 435 11.45 25.20 11.33
CA ASN A 435 12.86 25.04 10.99
C ASN A 435 13.73 24.71 12.22
N TRP A 436 13.35 25.14 13.42
CA TRP A 436 14.22 25.07 14.59
C TRP A 436 13.88 23.91 15.53
N ILE A 437 12.67 23.33 15.40
CA ILE A 437 12.14 22.28 16.29
C ILE A 437 13.05 21.07 16.40
N LEU A 438 13.75 20.70 15.31
CA LEU A 438 14.54 19.48 15.24
C LEU A 438 16.01 19.64 15.64
N ILE A 439 16.47 20.86 15.93
CA ILE A 439 17.87 21.06 16.34
C ILE A 439 18.23 20.24 17.58
N PRO A 440 17.43 20.22 18.67
CA PRO A 440 17.73 19.38 19.83
C PRO A 440 17.77 17.88 19.52
N VAL A 441 16.93 17.42 18.58
CA VAL A 441 16.92 16.03 18.11
C VAL A 441 18.23 15.69 17.41
N ILE A 442 18.71 16.57 16.53
CA ILE A 442 19.96 16.38 15.79
C ILE A 442 21.16 16.41 16.72
N LEU A 443 21.20 17.31 17.71
CA LEU A 443 22.27 17.35 18.71
C LEU A 443 22.40 16.01 19.45
N ILE A 444 21.29 15.34 19.72
CA ILE A 444 21.29 14.03 20.38
C ILE A 444 21.61 12.91 19.39
N ALA A 445 21.20 13.03 18.14
CA ALA A 445 21.63 12.12 17.08
C ALA A 445 23.16 12.18 16.87
N LEU A 446 23.80 13.35 17.07
CA LEU A 446 25.26 13.49 17.05
C LEU A 446 25.94 12.81 18.24
N LEU A 447 25.32 12.81 19.43
CA LEU A 447 25.85 12.06 20.59
C LEU A 447 26.01 10.57 20.32
N ALA A 448 25.26 10.00 19.37
CA ALA A 448 25.40 8.61 18.97
C ALA A 448 26.79 8.27 18.39
N LEU A 449 27.51 9.26 17.85
CA LEU A 449 28.88 9.08 17.31
C LEU A 449 29.93 8.86 18.41
N VAL A 450 29.67 9.33 19.63
CA VAL A 450 30.58 9.17 20.78
C VAL A 450 30.31 7.85 21.53
N GLY A 451 29.24 7.16 21.18
CA GLY A 451 28.76 5.97 21.89
C GLY A 451 29.54 4.68 21.64
N LYS A 452 29.18 3.62 22.38
CA LYS A 452 29.77 2.27 22.20
C LYS A 452 29.53 1.71 20.80
N ARG A 453 28.49 2.18 20.10
CA ARG A 453 28.11 1.77 18.74
C ARG A 453 28.47 2.79 17.66
N TRP A 454 29.56 3.54 17.85
CA TRP A 454 30.00 4.61 16.94
C TRP A 454 30.09 4.15 15.47
N GLY A 455 30.55 2.92 15.18
CA GLY A 455 30.67 2.42 13.81
C GLY A 455 29.33 2.35 13.06
N ILE A 456 28.26 1.91 13.75
CA ILE A 456 26.91 1.89 13.16
C ILE A 456 26.40 3.33 12.99
N ALA A 457 26.62 4.18 14.00
CA ALA A 457 26.21 5.59 13.93
C ALA A 457 26.90 6.34 12.79
N PHE A 458 28.18 6.10 12.56
CA PHE A 458 28.96 6.69 11.48
C PHE A 458 28.41 6.30 10.10
N VAL A 459 28.14 5.01 9.88
CA VAL A 459 27.55 4.53 8.62
C VAL A 459 26.17 5.14 8.39
N LEU A 460 25.33 5.21 9.42
CA LEU A 460 24.00 5.83 9.31
C LEU A 460 24.08 7.34 8.98
N TRP A 461 25.02 8.06 9.58
CA TRP A 461 25.28 9.47 9.25
C TRP A 461 25.78 9.65 7.82
N ALA A 462 26.72 8.82 7.37
CA ALA A 462 27.23 8.87 6.00
C ALA A 462 26.12 8.63 4.96
N ILE A 463 25.29 7.61 5.17
CA ILE A 463 24.11 7.34 4.33
C ILE A 463 23.11 8.51 4.41
N GLY A 464 22.92 9.09 5.60
CA GLY A 464 22.03 10.23 5.81
C GLY A 464 22.46 11.47 5.01
N ILE A 465 23.75 11.83 5.07
CA ILE A 465 24.31 12.95 4.31
C ILE A 465 24.20 12.68 2.80
N ALA A 466 24.52 11.47 2.35
CA ALA A 466 24.36 11.09 0.95
C ALA A 466 22.90 11.18 0.48
N THR A 467 21.94 10.86 1.35
CA THR A 467 20.50 10.97 1.06
C THR A 467 20.07 12.43 0.93
N VAL A 468 20.56 13.32 1.79
CA VAL A 468 20.29 14.77 1.69
C VAL A 468 20.92 15.35 0.42
N ALA A 469 22.13 14.94 0.07
CA ALA A 469 22.78 15.33 -1.18
C ALA A 469 21.99 14.87 -2.41
N ALA A 470 21.45 13.64 -2.39
CA ALA A 470 20.54 13.15 -3.43
C ALA A 470 19.25 13.99 -3.48
N GLY A 471 18.69 14.37 -2.33
CA GLY A 471 17.52 15.25 -2.25
C GLY A 471 17.78 16.63 -2.85
N TRP A 472 18.95 17.20 -2.57
CA TRP A 472 19.39 18.45 -3.17
C TRP A 472 19.53 18.35 -4.70
N LEU A 473 20.15 17.28 -5.20
CA LEU A 473 20.27 17.01 -6.63
C LEU A 473 18.90 16.91 -7.29
N VAL A 474 17.98 16.10 -6.74
CA VAL A 474 16.62 15.92 -7.27
C VAL A 474 15.84 17.24 -7.27
N SER A 475 15.97 18.06 -6.22
CA SER A 475 15.32 19.38 -6.15
C SER A 475 15.86 20.39 -7.17
N SER A 476 17.05 20.13 -7.73
CA SER A 476 17.69 20.94 -8.76
C SER A 476 17.32 20.49 -10.17
N LEU A 477 16.80 19.28 -10.34
CA LEU A 477 16.28 18.78 -11.62
C LEU A 477 14.90 19.35 -11.92
N SER A 478 14.63 19.63 -13.19
CA SER A 478 13.34 20.07 -13.71
C SER A 478 12.69 18.96 -14.53
N PHE A 479 11.40 18.71 -14.28
CA PHE A 479 10.58 17.68 -14.92
C PHE A 479 9.37 18.32 -15.60
N ALA A 480 8.92 17.73 -16.71
CA ALA A 480 7.79 18.26 -17.48
C ALA A 480 6.51 18.26 -16.64
N ALA A 481 5.86 19.41 -16.48
CA ALA A 481 4.64 19.58 -15.68
C ALA A 481 3.36 19.45 -16.51
N VAL A 482 3.41 19.78 -17.80
CA VAL A 482 2.22 19.76 -18.67
C VAL A 482 1.76 18.32 -18.92
N GLY A 483 0.50 18.04 -18.58
CA GLY A 483 -0.14 16.74 -18.72
C GLY A 483 -1.62 16.80 -18.37
N VAL A 484 -2.26 15.62 -18.35
CA VAL A 484 -3.69 15.50 -18.04
C VAL A 484 -3.92 15.81 -16.56
N GLY A 485 -4.93 16.64 -16.26
CA GLY A 485 -5.26 17.08 -14.91
C GLY A 485 -4.25 18.02 -14.25
N SER A 486 -3.29 18.60 -14.99
CA SER A 486 -2.28 19.48 -14.39
C SER A 486 -2.91 20.75 -13.80
N THR A 487 -2.55 21.05 -12.55
CA THR A 487 -2.93 22.26 -11.79
C THR A 487 -1.93 23.42 -11.98
N VAL A 488 -0.74 23.13 -12.51
CA VAL A 488 0.31 24.11 -12.82
C VAL A 488 0.63 23.97 -14.30
N ARG A 489 0.10 24.89 -15.10
CA ARG A 489 0.25 24.91 -16.57
C ARG A 489 1.00 26.14 -17.06
N SER A 490 1.14 27.16 -16.21
CA SER A 490 1.92 28.38 -16.47
C SER A 490 3.43 28.13 -16.48
N THR A 491 3.88 27.00 -15.92
CA THR A 491 5.25 26.55 -16.00
C THR A 491 5.33 25.22 -16.73
N ASP A 492 6.09 25.17 -17.83
CA ASP A 492 6.31 23.93 -18.57
C ASP A 492 7.02 22.87 -17.71
N PHE A 493 7.73 23.31 -16.66
CA PHE A 493 8.55 22.47 -15.81
C PHE A 493 8.37 22.75 -14.32
N VAL A 494 8.43 21.67 -13.54
CA VAL A 494 8.37 21.65 -12.08
C VAL A 494 9.59 20.89 -11.54
N ASN A 495 10.13 21.30 -10.38
CA ASN A 495 11.27 20.62 -9.78
C ASN A 495 10.89 19.28 -9.12
N GLY A 496 11.88 18.37 -9.01
CA GLY A 496 11.69 17.12 -8.26
C GLY A 496 11.45 17.36 -6.77
N SER A 497 10.58 16.58 -6.14
CA SER A 497 10.33 16.73 -4.71
C SER A 497 11.41 16.01 -3.88
N PRO A 498 12.00 16.68 -2.87
CA PRO A 498 12.98 16.05 -1.98
C PRO A 498 12.30 15.27 -0.83
N SER A 499 10.98 15.37 -0.68
CA SER A 499 10.22 14.95 0.51
C SER A 499 10.45 13.48 0.93
N ALA A 500 10.39 12.54 -0.01
CA ALA A 500 10.58 11.12 0.27
C ALA A 500 12.03 10.79 0.69
N LEU A 501 13.02 11.44 0.07
CA LEU A 501 14.44 11.32 0.44
C LEU A 501 14.69 11.92 1.83
N LEU A 502 14.07 13.06 2.14
CA LEU A 502 14.07 13.64 3.48
C LEU A 502 13.36 12.73 4.50
N GLY A 503 12.40 11.91 4.07
CA GLY A 503 11.82 10.83 4.87
C GLY A 503 12.82 9.73 5.22
N ILE A 504 13.65 9.27 4.27
CA ILE A 504 14.76 8.34 4.56
C ILE A 504 15.70 8.95 5.60
N PHE A 505 16.10 10.21 5.39
CA PHE A 505 16.95 10.92 6.33
C PHE A 505 16.30 11.04 7.72
N GLY A 506 15.02 11.39 7.80
CA GLY A 506 14.26 11.44 9.04
C GLY A 506 14.21 10.11 9.79
N LEU A 507 14.11 8.97 9.08
CA LEU A 507 14.16 7.65 9.72
C LEU A 507 15.57 7.35 10.27
N LEU A 508 16.62 7.70 9.53
CA LEU A 508 18.01 7.53 9.97
C LEU A 508 18.28 8.38 11.23
N ILE A 509 17.83 9.63 11.23
CA ILE A 509 17.91 10.52 12.41
C ILE A 509 17.11 9.96 13.58
N ALA A 510 15.91 9.41 13.36
CA ALA A 510 15.14 8.75 14.41
C ALA A 510 15.91 7.58 15.05
N VAL A 511 16.59 6.75 14.26
CA VAL A 511 17.46 5.67 14.78
C VAL A 511 18.66 6.24 15.54
N LEU A 512 19.37 7.21 14.96
CA LEU A 512 20.53 7.85 15.60
C LEU A 512 20.17 8.54 16.91
N PHE A 513 19.05 9.26 16.96
CA PHE A 513 18.49 9.86 18.17
C PHE A 513 18.30 8.81 19.28
N THR A 514 17.79 7.62 18.92
CA THR A 514 17.54 6.56 19.92
C THR A 514 18.82 5.92 20.43
N LEU A 515 19.85 5.81 19.58
CA LEU A 515 21.18 5.39 19.98
C LEU A 515 21.81 6.44 20.92
N GLY A 516 21.73 7.73 20.57
CA GLY A 516 22.22 8.82 21.40
C GLY A 516 21.55 8.87 22.78
N LEU A 517 20.23 8.72 22.86
CA LEU A 517 19.50 8.64 24.13
C LEU A 517 19.91 7.43 25.00
N ASN A 518 20.34 6.33 24.39
CA ASN A 518 20.79 5.14 25.11
C ASN A 518 22.18 5.29 25.72
N GLU A 519 23.04 6.16 25.18
CA GLU A 519 24.37 6.42 25.74
C GLU A 519 24.32 7.17 27.07
N ILE A 520 23.18 7.83 27.38
CA ILE A 520 22.95 8.51 28.65
C ILE A 520 22.72 7.46 29.77
N LYS A 521 23.81 7.07 30.45
CA LYS A 521 23.82 6.02 31.48
C LYS A 521 22.95 6.33 32.70
N ARG A 522 22.85 7.60 33.12
CA ARG A 522 22.08 8.00 34.31
C ARG A 522 20.58 8.02 33.99
N THR A 523 19.81 7.10 34.58
CA THR A 523 18.37 6.95 34.34
C THR A 523 17.56 8.22 34.63
N LYS A 524 17.94 8.99 35.66
CA LYS A 524 17.33 10.29 35.98
C LYS A 524 17.64 11.33 34.89
N ALA A 525 18.91 11.47 34.50
CA ALA A 525 19.32 12.39 33.44
C ALA A 525 18.64 12.06 32.10
N ARG A 526 18.55 10.76 31.75
CA ARG A 526 17.84 10.31 30.55
C ARG A 526 16.36 10.66 30.57
N LYS A 527 15.68 10.56 31.72
CA LYS A 527 14.27 10.98 31.88
C LYS A 527 14.11 12.49 31.80
N ILE A 528 15.00 13.26 32.43
CA ILE A 528 14.96 14.74 32.40
C ILE A 528 15.23 15.26 30.99
N ILE A 529 16.30 14.79 30.35
CA ILE A 529 16.66 15.16 28.97
C ILE A 529 15.56 14.72 28.01
N GLY A 530 15.09 13.47 28.13
CA GLY A 530 13.95 12.98 27.36
C GLY A 530 12.67 13.79 27.54
N GLY A 531 12.37 14.22 28.77
CA GLY A 531 11.22 15.08 29.10
C GLY A 531 11.38 16.51 28.58
N ALA A 532 12.56 17.10 28.72
CA ALA A 532 12.87 18.43 28.20
C ALA A 532 12.80 18.46 26.67
N LEU A 533 13.28 17.42 25.99
CA LEU A 533 13.12 17.26 24.54
C LEU A 533 11.67 17.06 24.12
N ALA A 534 10.91 16.27 24.88
CA ALA A 534 9.49 16.12 24.61
C ALA A 534 8.79 17.49 24.68
N LEU A 535 9.13 18.33 25.67
CA LEU A 535 8.60 19.68 25.78
C LEU A 535 9.10 20.62 24.66
N LEU A 536 10.39 20.60 24.34
CA LEU A 536 10.99 21.52 23.36
C LEU A 536 10.70 21.15 21.90
N CYS A 537 10.58 19.85 21.58
CA CYS A 537 10.40 19.38 20.21
C CYS A 537 8.95 18.93 19.95
N LEU A 538 8.36 18.12 20.85
CA LEU A 538 7.03 17.56 20.60
C LEU A 538 5.93 18.58 20.84
N ALA A 539 5.99 19.40 21.91
CA ALA A 539 4.91 20.36 22.17
C ALA A 539 4.71 21.36 21.02
N PRO A 540 5.77 21.93 20.40
CA PRO A 540 5.57 22.78 19.24
C PRO A 540 5.21 22.03 17.96
N ALA A 541 5.72 20.82 17.75
CA ALA A 541 5.31 19.98 16.62
C ALA A 541 3.82 19.61 16.70
N LEU A 542 3.32 19.39 17.92
CA LEU A 542 1.90 19.21 18.21
C LEU A 542 1.11 20.49 17.89
N PHE A 543 1.59 21.64 18.37
CA PHE A 543 0.97 22.93 18.10
C PHE A 543 0.86 23.21 16.59
N LEU A 544 1.95 23.01 15.83
CA LEU A 544 1.95 23.17 14.38
C LEU A 544 1.01 22.17 13.71
N SER A 545 0.95 20.92 14.18
CA SER A 545 0.07 19.92 13.59
C SER A 545 -1.42 20.25 13.76
N VAL A 546 -1.78 21.02 14.79
CA VAL A 546 -3.18 21.41 15.07
C VAL A 546 -3.54 22.73 14.41
N THR A 547 -2.58 23.65 14.30
CA THR A 547 -2.81 25.00 13.74
C THR A 547 -2.66 25.09 12.24
N THR A 548 -1.92 24.16 11.62
CA THR A 548 -1.73 24.16 10.16
C THR A 548 -2.98 23.60 9.49
N SER A 549 -3.66 24.43 8.69
CA SER A 549 -4.84 24.00 7.94
C SER A 549 -4.41 23.21 6.70
N PRO A 550 -4.98 22.02 6.45
CA PRO A 550 -4.67 21.24 5.26
C PRO A 550 -5.19 21.94 3.99
N ASN A 551 -4.44 21.86 2.90
CA ASN A 551 -4.87 22.39 1.59
C ASN A 551 -5.80 21.39 0.89
N LEU A 552 -6.90 21.04 1.55
CA LEU A 552 -7.83 19.99 1.15
C LEU A 552 -9.28 20.46 1.33
N LYS A 553 -10.11 20.10 0.37
CA LYS A 553 -11.57 20.20 0.45
C LYS A 553 -12.16 18.81 0.27
N TYR A 554 -13.09 18.42 1.14
CA TYR A 554 -13.83 17.17 1.00
C TYR A 554 -15.03 17.38 0.10
N THR A 555 -15.23 16.45 -0.84
CA THR A 555 -16.29 16.50 -1.85
C THR A 555 -16.96 15.14 -1.99
N ASP A 556 -18.00 15.06 -2.81
CA ASP A 556 -18.71 13.80 -3.09
C ASP A 556 -17.93 12.84 -4.01
N GLY A 557 -16.74 13.23 -4.50
CA GLY A 557 -15.93 12.45 -5.45
C GLY A 557 -16.11 12.82 -6.92
N ARG A 558 -17.11 13.67 -7.22
CA ARG A 558 -17.35 14.19 -8.58
C ARG A 558 -16.20 15.08 -9.04
N VAL A 559 -15.69 14.82 -10.24
CA VAL A 559 -14.63 15.61 -10.89
C VAL A 559 -15.18 16.48 -12.03
N VAL A 560 -16.43 16.26 -12.43
CA VAL A 560 -17.13 16.99 -13.50
C VAL A 560 -18.50 17.49 -13.00
N PRO A 561 -19.08 18.52 -13.66
CA PRO A 561 -20.44 18.93 -13.39
C PRO A 561 -21.44 17.77 -13.46
N SER A 562 -22.49 17.85 -12.64
CA SER A 562 -23.53 16.82 -12.53
C SER A 562 -24.21 16.49 -13.87
N ILE A 563 -24.43 17.49 -14.72
CA ILE A 563 -25.07 17.27 -16.03
C ILE A 563 -24.18 16.44 -16.97
N VAL A 564 -22.87 16.63 -16.92
CA VAL A 564 -21.92 15.88 -17.75
C VAL A 564 -21.75 14.46 -17.21
N ALA A 565 -21.61 14.31 -15.89
CA ALA A 565 -21.57 12.99 -15.25
C ALA A 565 -22.81 12.15 -15.58
N ALA A 566 -24.01 12.74 -15.46
CA ALA A 566 -25.26 12.05 -15.75
C ALA A 566 -25.39 11.65 -17.22
N GLU A 567 -24.89 12.46 -18.16
CA GLU A 567 -24.90 12.11 -19.58
C GLU A 567 -23.86 11.02 -19.91
N ALA A 568 -22.69 11.05 -19.26
CA ALA A 568 -21.68 9.99 -19.37
C ALA A 568 -22.19 8.64 -18.84
N GLU A 569 -22.89 8.63 -17.70
CA GLU A 569 -23.53 7.43 -17.15
C GLU A 569 -24.60 6.83 -18.08
N GLN A 570 -25.25 7.67 -18.91
CA GLN A 570 -26.18 7.22 -19.95
C GLN A 570 -25.48 6.62 -21.18
N GLY A 571 -24.16 6.58 -21.20
CA GLY A 571 -23.36 5.96 -22.27
C GLY A 571 -22.94 6.93 -23.39
N SER A 572 -23.00 8.23 -23.14
CA SER A 572 -22.52 9.26 -24.07
C SER A 572 -20.99 9.23 -24.19
N ALA A 573 -20.49 9.23 -25.43
CA ALA A 573 -19.07 9.36 -25.75
C ALA A 573 -18.65 10.83 -26.01
N LEU A 574 -19.51 11.79 -25.68
CA LEU A 574 -19.18 13.21 -25.80
C LEU A 574 -18.08 13.59 -24.82
N LYS A 575 -17.22 14.50 -25.27
CA LYS A 575 -16.08 14.98 -24.49
C LYS A 575 -16.35 16.39 -23.97
N MET A 576 -15.68 16.72 -22.88
CA MET A 576 -15.63 18.06 -22.32
C MET A 576 -14.32 18.73 -22.72
N LEU A 577 -14.40 19.94 -23.26
CA LEU A 577 -13.25 20.81 -23.50
C LEU A 577 -13.07 21.72 -22.27
N VAL A 578 -11.99 21.54 -21.54
CA VAL A 578 -11.63 22.39 -20.40
C VAL A 578 -10.67 23.48 -20.89
N ILE A 579 -11.07 24.74 -20.78
CA ILE A 579 -10.26 25.90 -21.21
C ILE A 579 -9.83 26.68 -19.97
N ASN A 580 -8.52 26.77 -19.76
CA ASN A 580 -7.89 27.54 -18.70
C ASN A 580 -7.21 28.77 -19.31
N PRO A 581 -7.70 29.99 -19.01
CA PRO A 581 -6.99 31.20 -19.35
C PRO A 581 -5.77 31.39 -18.44
N GLU A 582 -4.63 31.73 -19.01
CA GLU A 582 -3.37 31.94 -18.30
C GLU A 582 -2.70 33.24 -18.76
N ILE A 583 -2.02 33.90 -17.82
CA ILE A 583 -1.20 35.09 -18.08
C ILE A 583 0.26 34.65 -18.02
N ASN A 584 0.95 34.75 -19.14
CA ASN A 584 2.39 34.51 -19.19
C ASN A 584 3.15 35.64 -18.46
N ALA A 585 4.40 35.37 -18.07
CA ALA A 585 5.26 36.36 -17.43
C ALA A 585 5.43 37.66 -18.25
N ASP A 586 5.30 37.55 -19.58
CA ASP A 586 5.40 38.67 -20.52
C ASP A 586 4.07 39.46 -20.69
N GLY A 587 3.03 39.11 -19.94
CA GLY A 587 1.71 39.74 -20.00
C GLY A 587 0.83 39.28 -21.17
N SER A 588 1.30 38.34 -22.00
CA SER A 588 0.48 37.70 -23.04
C SER A 588 -0.52 36.72 -22.43
N ILE A 589 -1.73 36.66 -23.01
CA ILE A 589 -2.78 35.72 -22.59
C ILE A 589 -2.61 34.45 -23.42
N ALA A 590 -2.45 33.32 -22.75
CA ALA A 590 -2.46 32.00 -23.35
C ALA A 590 -3.68 31.21 -22.87
N PHE A 591 -4.31 30.45 -23.77
CA PHE A 591 -5.42 29.57 -23.40
C PHE A 591 -4.95 28.12 -23.43
N GLY A 592 -4.81 27.52 -22.26
CA GLY A 592 -4.53 26.10 -22.12
C GLY A 592 -5.82 25.30 -22.29
N ALA A 593 -5.87 24.42 -23.29
CA ALA A 593 -7.03 23.56 -23.52
C ALA A 593 -6.72 22.09 -23.23
N GLU A 594 -7.66 21.40 -22.60
CA GLU A 594 -7.61 19.96 -22.33
C GLU A 594 -8.92 19.31 -22.74
N ILE A 595 -8.82 18.14 -23.37
CA ILE A 595 -10.00 17.32 -23.67
C ILE A 595 -10.10 16.24 -22.60
N VAL A 596 -11.26 16.23 -21.95
CA VAL A 596 -11.61 15.33 -20.87
C VAL A 596 -12.79 14.46 -21.29
N SER A 597 -12.75 13.17 -20.99
CA SER A 597 -13.88 12.25 -21.19
C SER A 597 -15.04 12.58 -20.24
N GLY A 598 -16.24 12.08 -20.53
CA GLY A 598 -17.43 12.30 -19.68
C GLY A 598 -17.24 11.97 -18.20
N ASP A 599 -16.36 11.01 -17.86
CA ASP A 599 -16.05 10.58 -16.49
C ASP A 599 -15.09 11.52 -15.72
N GLY A 600 -14.56 12.56 -16.38
CA GLY A 600 -13.57 13.47 -15.78
C GLY A 600 -12.14 12.96 -15.80
N VAL A 601 -11.23 13.72 -15.18
CA VAL A 601 -9.83 13.32 -14.95
C VAL A 601 -9.68 12.88 -13.49
N GLN A 602 -9.41 11.60 -13.27
CA GLN A 602 -9.17 11.07 -11.94
C GLN A 602 -7.66 10.89 -11.67
N LEU A 603 -7.29 10.59 -10.42
CA LEU A 603 -5.89 10.48 -10.05
C LEU A 603 -5.15 9.36 -10.81
N GLU A 604 -5.84 8.27 -11.14
CA GLU A 604 -5.28 7.16 -11.93
C GLU A 604 -5.10 7.46 -13.42
N ASP A 605 -5.72 8.53 -13.94
CA ASP A 605 -5.54 8.99 -15.32
C ASP A 605 -4.32 9.90 -15.48
N VAL A 606 -3.76 10.41 -14.37
CA VAL A 606 -2.54 11.21 -14.38
C VAL A 606 -1.35 10.30 -14.67
N SER A 607 -0.84 10.34 -15.91
CA SER A 607 0.33 9.56 -16.33
C SER A 607 1.59 10.40 -16.55
N LEU A 608 2.67 10.01 -15.88
CA LEU A 608 4.02 10.48 -16.13
C LEU A 608 4.50 10.16 -17.53
N SER A 609 4.17 8.96 -18.04
CA SER A 609 4.60 8.55 -19.37
C SER A 609 4.03 9.47 -20.46
N TYR A 610 2.76 9.86 -20.31
CA TYR A 610 2.12 10.84 -21.17
C TYR A 610 2.78 12.23 -21.07
N ARG A 611 3.06 12.72 -19.85
CA ARG A 611 3.74 14.01 -19.62
C ARG A 611 5.07 14.10 -20.38
N PHE A 612 5.90 13.07 -20.32
CA PHE A 612 7.19 13.06 -21.02
C PHE A 612 7.10 12.78 -22.53
N ALA A 613 6.06 12.06 -22.96
CA ALA A 613 5.78 11.76 -24.36
C ALA A 613 5.02 12.89 -25.08
N LEU A 614 4.42 13.85 -24.37
CA LEU A 614 3.50 14.84 -24.91
C LEU A 614 4.07 15.61 -26.11
N ALA A 615 5.34 16.01 -26.07
CA ALA A 615 5.99 16.69 -27.19
C ALA A 615 6.01 15.82 -28.46
N ASN A 616 6.35 14.53 -28.33
CA ASN A 616 6.37 13.58 -29.44
C ASN A 616 4.94 13.27 -29.93
N VAL A 617 3.98 13.15 -29.01
CA VAL A 617 2.56 12.93 -29.34
C VAL A 617 1.98 14.12 -30.11
N LYS A 618 2.27 15.36 -29.67
CA LYS A 618 1.88 16.58 -30.38
C LYS A 618 2.48 16.63 -31.79
N GLN A 619 3.73 16.22 -31.95
CA GLN A 619 4.37 16.17 -33.27
C GLN A 619 3.75 15.12 -34.19
N GLN A 620 3.45 13.92 -33.67
CA GLN A 620 2.84 12.83 -34.44
C GLN A 620 1.39 13.13 -34.84
N ARG A 621 0.63 13.85 -34.01
CA ARG A 621 -0.77 14.22 -34.26
C ARG A 621 -0.94 15.73 -34.44
N ALA A 622 0.03 16.39 -35.07
CA ALA A 622 0.06 17.85 -35.18
C ALA A 622 -1.21 18.43 -35.82
N SER A 623 -1.79 17.76 -36.82
CA SER A 623 -3.05 18.19 -37.45
C SER A 623 -4.21 18.26 -36.46
N GLU A 624 -4.40 17.23 -35.62
CA GLU A 624 -5.47 17.18 -34.62
C GLU A 624 -5.28 18.24 -33.53
N TYR A 625 -4.05 18.37 -32.99
CA TYR A 625 -3.75 19.36 -31.97
C TYR A 625 -3.84 20.80 -32.49
N ASN A 626 -3.36 21.07 -33.71
CA ASN A 626 -3.47 22.39 -34.33
C ASN A 626 -4.93 22.76 -34.60
N ARG A 627 -5.76 21.79 -35.01
CA ARG A 627 -7.19 22.01 -35.21
C ARG A 627 -7.91 22.34 -33.89
N LEU A 628 -7.54 21.68 -32.79
CA LEU A 628 -8.07 21.98 -31.46
C LEU A 628 -7.59 23.33 -30.94
N ALA A 629 -6.31 23.66 -31.14
CA ALA A 629 -5.78 24.97 -30.78
C ALA A 629 -6.49 26.09 -31.56
N GLN A 630 -6.75 25.88 -32.85
CA GLN A 630 -7.53 26.79 -33.68
C GLN A 630 -8.96 26.93 -33.17
N LEU A 631 -9.64 25.81 -32.84
CA LEU A 631 -10.97 25.82 -32.25
C LEU A 631 -11.02 26.65 -30.95
N VAL A 632 -10.04 26.47 -30.06
CA VAL A 632 -9.95 27.23 -28.80
C VAL A 632 -9.70 28.71 -29.07
N ALA A 633 -8.87 29.05 -30.06
CA ALA A 633 -8.63 30.44 -30.45
C ALA A 633 -9.87 31.09 -31.06
N ASP A 634 -10.63 30.37 -31.89
CA ASP A 634 -11.87 30.85 -32.49
C ASP A 634 -12.97 31.02 -31.42
N LEU A 635 -13.05 30.10 -30.45
CA LEU A 635 -13.95 30.19 -29.29
C LEU A 635 -13.61 31.38 -28.38
N ALA A 636 -12.32 31.60 -28.10
CA ALA A 636 -11.87 32.68 -27.21
C ALA A 636 -11.97 34.07 -27.88
N SER A 637 -11.82 34.13 -29.22
CA SER A 637 -11.90 35.39 -29.98
C SER A 637 -13.33 35.77 -30.37
N ALA A 638 -14.29 34.84 -30.27
CA ALA A 638 -15.68 35.03 -30.69
C ALA A 638 -15.80 35.63 -32.11
N ASN A 639 -15.00 35.10 -33.05
CA ASN A 639 -14.85 35.68 -34.38
C ASN A 639 -16.04 35.45 -35.35
N GLY A 640 -17.11 34.79 -34.89
CA GLY A 640 -18.31 34.51 -35.69
C GLY A 640 -18.13 33.48 -36.80
N SER A 641 -17.05 32.69 -36.79
CA SER A 641 -16.86 31.57 -37.71
C SER A 641 -17.83 30.41 -37.41
N ASP A 642 -18.19 29.62 -38.43
CA ASP A 642 -19.00 28.41 -38.24
C ASP A 642 -18.14 27.30 -37.62
N LEU A 643 -18.35 27.04 -36.34
CA LEU A 643 -17.55 26.08 -35.54
C LEU A 643 -18.18 24.69 -35.47
N GLN A 644 -19.42 24.52 -35.94
CA GLN A 644 -20.21 23.31 -35.73
C GLN A 644 -19.48 22.05 -36.24
N LYS A 645 -18.94 22.11 -37.46
CA LYS A 645 -18.19 21.00 -38.05
C LYS A 645 -16.95 20.62 -37.25
N THR A 646 -16.23 21.60 -36.71
CA THR A 646 -15.00 21.35 -35.94
C THR A 646 -15.32 20.82 -34.54
N ILE A 647 -16.39 21.30 -33.91
CA ILE A 647 -16.91 20.78 -32.63
C ILE A 647 -17.39 19.33 -32.79
N ASP A 648 -18.15 19.05 -33.84
CA ASP A 648 -18.68 17.71 -34.13
C ASP A 648 -17.59 16.67 -34.43
N GLU A 649 -16.55 17.07 -35.17
CA GLU A 649 -15.39 16.23 -35.47
C GLU A 649 -14.51 16.00 -34.23
N ALA A 650 -14.36 17.01 -33.36
CA ALA A 650 -13.67 16.87 -32.09
C ALA A 650 -14.46 16.04 -31.06
N GLY A 651 -15.78 15.90 -31.28
CA GLY A 651 -16.70 15.19 -30.40
C GLY A 651 -16.96 15.91 -29.08
N ILE A 652 -16.92 17.24 -29.08
CA ILE A 652 -17.10 18.07 -27.89
C ILE A 652 -18.61 18.25 -27.65
N GLY A 653 -19.08 17.92 -26.45
CA GLY A 653 -20.45 18.18 -25.99
C GLY A 653 -20.55 19.33 -24.98
N TYR A 654 -19.45 19.60 -24.27
CA TYR A 654 -19.41 20.61 -23.21
C TYR A 654 -18.10 21.40 -23.24
N VAL A 655 -18.16 22.68 -22.87
CA VAL A 655 -16.98 23.52 -22.63
C VAL A 655 -17.03 23.97 -21.17
N LEU A 656 -15.93 23.76 -20.43
CA LEU A 656 -15.80 24.12 -19.02
C LEU A 656 -14.66 25.13 -18.86
N VAL A 657 -14.93 26.23 -18.14
CA VAL A 657 -13.91 27.16 -17.66
C VAL A 657 -13.84 27.04 -16.12
N PRO A 658 -12.83 26.35 -15.56
CA PRO A 658 -12.74 26.08 -14.13
C PRO A 658 -12.49 27.33 -13.26
N ASP A 659 -11.73 28.28 -13.79
CA ASP A 659 -11.42 29.52 -13.08
C ASP A 659 -12.64 30.44 -13.06
N GLN A 660 -13.04 30.87 -11.86
CA GLN A 660 -14.20 31.74 -11.64
C GLN A 660 -13.81 33.13 -11.15
N ASN A 661 -12.53 33.32 -10.76
CA ASN A 661 -12.10 34.51 -10.04
C ASN A 661 -11.27 35.46 -10.89
N SER A 662 -10.60 34.98 -11.95
CA SER A 662 -9.80 35.87 -12.79
C SER A 662 -10.66 36.71 -13.73
N VAL A 663 -10.22 37.95 -13.96
CA VAL A 663 -10.85 38.88 -14.92
C VAL A 663 -10.84 38.29 -16.33
N ILE A 664 -9.82 37.50 -16.68
CA ILE A 664 -9.68 36.87 -18.00
C ILE A 664 -10.66 35.72 -18.17
N ALA A 665 -10.92 34.93 -17.12
CA ALA A 665 -11.97 33.92 -17.17
C ALA A 665 -13.35 34.58 -17.38
N GLY A 666 -13.59 35.74 -16.78
CA GLY A 666 -14.78 36.56 -17.06
C GLY A 666 -14.87 37.01 -18.53
N GLN A 667 -13.76 37.51 -19.10
CA GLN A 667 -13.70 37.91 -20.51
C GLN A 667 -13.93 36.72 -21.46
N LEU A 668 -13.31 35.57 -21.15
CA LEU A 668 -13.51 34.33 -21.89
C LEU A 668 -14.97 33.86 -21.81
N GLY A 669 -15.60 33.97 -20.64
CA GLY A 669 -17.01 33.64 -20.47
C GLY A 669 -17.93 34.50 -21.35
N VAL A 670 -17.69 35.81 -21.42
CA VAL A 670 -18.43 36.72 -22.31
C VAL A 670 -18.22 36.35 -23.79
N ALA A 671 -16.99 35.98 -24.18
CA ALA A 671 -16.71 35.50 -25.52
C ALA A 671 -17.50 34.22 -25.84
N LEU A 672 -17.48 33.23 -24.94
CA LEU A 672 -18.20 31.96 -25.09
C LEU A 672 -19.73 32.14 -25.15
N ASP A 673 -20.29 33.09 -24.39
CA ASP A 673 -21.73 33.41 -24.44
C ASP A 673 -22.18 33.98 -25.80
N SER A 674 -21.26 34.58 -26.55
CA SER A 674 -21.54 35.13 -27.89
C SER A 674 -21.42 34.10 -29.02
N VAL A 675 -20.90 32.90 -28.73
CA VAL A 675 -20.77 31.81 -29.71
C VAL A 675 -22.13 31.16 -29.96
N LYS A 676 -22.55 31.11 -31.23
CA LYS A 676 -23.88 30.64 -31.64
C LYS A 676 -24.14 29.16 -31.30
N GLU A 677 -23.11 28.34 -31.38
CA GLU A 677 -23.15 26.89 -31.19
C GLU A 677 -23.23 26.48 -29.72
N LEU A 678 -22.94 27.41 -28.80
CA LEU A 678 -22.92 27.18 -27.36
C LEU A 678 -24.20 27.70 -26.68
N GLU A 679 -24.53 27.07 -25.57
CA GLU A 679 -25.60 27.46 -24.66
C GLU A 679 -25.05 27.48 -23.23
N ALA A 680 -25.15 28.62 -22.56
CA ALA A 680 -24.70 28.76 -21.19
C ALA A 680 -25.60 27.94 -20.25
N VAL A 681 -25.01 26.98 -19.53
CA VAL A 681 -25.71 26.19 -18.50
C VAL A 681 -25.65 26.92 -17.16
N GLY A 682 -24.53 27.62 -16.88
CA GLY A 682 -24.34 28.45 -15.70
C GLY A 682 -23.08 28.11 -14.89
N THR A 683 -23.01 28.66 -13.68
CA THR A 683 -21.94 28.38 -12.70
C THR A 683 -22.18 27.05 -11.99
N THR A 684 -21.15 26.23 -11.94
CA THR A 684 -21.13 24.94 -11.23
C THR A 684 -20.01 24.93 -10.19
N ASP A 685 -20.01 23.94 -9.30
CA ASP A 685 -18.95 23.76 -8.29
C ASP A 685 -17.55 23.61 -8.92
N THR A 686 -17.48 23.19 -10.19
CA THR A 686 -16.26 22.94 -10.96
C THR A 686 -15.90 24.05 -11.95
N GLY A 687 -16.70 25.12 -12.09
CA GLY A 687 -16.48 26.16 -13.10
C GLY A 687 -17.74 26.65 -13.81
N HIS A 688 -17.58 27.56 -14.75
CA HIS A 688 -18.64 27.95 -15.69
C HIS A 688 -18.76 26.91 -16.80
N LEU A 689 -19.99 26.47 -17.10
CA LEU A 689 -20.26 25.41 -18.05
C LEU A 689 -21.12 25.90 -19.22
N TRP A 690 -20.70 25.52 -20.43
CA TRP A 690 -21.46 25.67 -21.67
C TRP A 690 -21.73 24.31 -22.29
N ARG A 691 -22.92 24.14 -22.84
CA ARG A 691 -23.33 22.96 -23.60
C ARG A 691 -23.34 23.28 -25.09
N VAL A 692 -22.94 22.33 -25.92
CA VAL A 692 -23.12 22.43 -27.38
C VAL A 692 -24.59 22.15 -27.71
N ARG A 693 -25.24 23.08 -28.44
CA ARG A 693 -26.68 23.00 -28.75
C ARG A 693 -27.03 21.77 -29.58
N GLU A 694 -26.24 21.49 -30.60
CA GLU A 694 -26.41 20.34 -31.49
C GLU A 694 -25.19 19.43 -31.40
N PRO A 695 -25.10 18.54 -30.39
CA PRO A 695 -23.97 17.64 -30.27
C PRO A 695 -24.09 16.47 -31.26
N ASN A 696 -22.94 15.88 -31.59
CA ASN A 696 -22.85 14.72 -32.46
C ASN A 696 -23.71 13.54 -31.95
N LYS A 697 -24.86 13.32 -32.60
CA LYS A 697 -25.86 12.31 -32.22
C LYS A 697 -25.34 10.87 -32.21
N LYS A 698 -24.29 10.57 -32.97
CA LYS A 698 -23.65 9.24 -32.99
C LYS A 698 -22.84 9.02 -31.72
N LEU A 699 -22.11 10.03 -31.25
CA LEU A 699 -21.33 9.96 -30.02
C LEU A 699 -22.23 9.98 -28.79
N LEU A 700 -23.33 10.73 -28.84
CA LEU A 700 -24.33 10.76 -27.78
C LEU A 700 -24.94 9.38 -27.49
N ASN A 701 -25.14 8.55 -28.52
CA ASN A 701 -25.75 7.22 -28.41
C ASN A 701 -24.76 6.08 -28.66
N ALA A 702 -23.45 6.32 -28.50
CA ALA A 702 -22.42 5.38 -28.93
C ALA A 702 -22.42 4.06 -28.14
N GLY A 703 -22.97 4.04 -26.92
CA GLY A 703 -23.02 2.83 -26.08
C GLY A 703 -21.61 2.28 -25.86
N VAL A 704 -20.72 3.12 -25.32
CA VAL A 704 -19.28 2.87 -25.23
C VAL A 704 -19.01 1.49 -24.61
N GLN A 705 -18.54 0.55 -25.44
CA GLN A 705 -18.06 -0.73 -24.91
C GLN A 705 -16.67 -0.52 -24.31
N PRO A 706 -16.46 -0.90 -23.03
CA PRO A 706 -15.16 -0.75 -22.41
C PRO A 706 -14.14 -1.63 -23.13
N ASN A 707 -13.02 -1.04 -23.54
CA ASN A 707 -11.88 -1.79 -24.07
C ASN A 707 -11.48 -2.90 -23.10
N SER A 708 -10.96 -4.02 -23.64
CA SER A 708 -10.53 -5.15 -22.83
C SER A 708 -9.55 -4.68 -21.73
N PRO A 709 -9.87 -4.90 -20.45
CA PRO A 709 -9.05 -4.44 -19.33
C PRO A 709 -7.78 -5.28 -19.14
N TRP A 710 -7.56 -6.29 -19.99
CA TRP A 710 -6.46 -7.24 -19.90
C TRP A 710 -5.41 -6.99 -20.98
N SER A 711 -4.16 -6.85 -20.52
CA SER A 711 -2.96 -6.84 -21.34
C SER A 711 -1.99 -7.90 -20.83
N ILE A 712 -1.05 -8.33 -21.68
CA ILE A 712 0.01 -9.27 -21.31
C ILE A 712 0.85 -8.69 -20.15
N THR A 713 1.16 -7.39 -20.21
CA THR A 713 1.91 -6.69 -19.15
C THR A 713 1.19 -6.77 -17.82
N LYS A 714 -0.13 -6.51 -17.81
CA LYS A 714 -0.95 -6.60 -16.61
C LYS A 714 -0.99 -8.01 -16.04
N ALA A 715 -1.16 -9.03 -16.88
CA ALA A 715 -1.20 -10.42 -16.44
C ALA A 715 0.12 -10.85 -15.75
N VAL A 716 1.27 -10.46 -16.31
CA VAL A 716 2.58 -10.74 -15.74
C VAL A 716 2.78 -9.99 -14.42
N GLN A 717 2.52 -8.67 -14.40
CA GLN A 717 2.64 -7.83 -13.19
C GLN A 717 1.75 -8.36 -12.06
N LEU A 718 0.49 -8.64 -12.35
CA LEU A 718 -0.46 -9.18 -11.38
C LEU A 718 -0.02 -10.53 -10.83
N SER A 719 0.48 -11.43 -11.70
CA SER A 719 0.94 -12.77 -11.28
C SER A 719 2.12 -12.68 -10.32
N VAL A 720 3.09 -11.79 -10.58
CA VAL A 720 4.24 -11.57 -9.70
C VAL A 720 3.79 -10.97 -8.35
N LEU A 721 2.94 -9.94 -8.38
CA LEU A 721 2.42 -9.32 -7.16
C LEU A 721 1.62 -10.32 -6.32
N LEU A 722 0.70 -11.08 -6.91
CA LEU A 722 -0.07 -12.11 -6.21
C LEU A 722 0.81 -13.23 -5.64
N GLY A 723 1.85 -13.65 -6.39
CA GLY A 723 2.82 -14.63 -5.92
C GLY A 723 3.55 -14.16 -4.66
N PHE A 724 3.98 -12.90 -4.64
CA PHE A 724 4.61 -12.30 -3.47
C PHE A 724 3.64 -12.09 -2.31
N VAL A 725 2.40 -11.66 -2.56
CA VAL A 725 1.36 -11.53 -1.52
C VAL A 725 1.13 -12.88 -0.84
N MET A 726 0.99 -13.96 -1.62
CA MET A 726 0.82 -15.32 -1.10
C MET A 726 2.05 -15.77 -0.29
N LEU A 727 3.25 -15.41 -0.72
CA LEU A 727 4.49 -15.79 -0.05
C LEU A 727 4.73 -15.00 1.24
N ALA A 728 4.26 -13.74 1.30
CA ALA A 728 4.31 -12.84 2.45
C ALA A 728 3.40 -13.29 3.59
N ILE A 729 2.25 -13.93 3.31
CA ILE A 729 1.34 -14.41 4.35
C ILE A 729 2.08 -15.40 5.27
N PRO A 730 2.15 -15.14 6.59
CA PRO A 730 2.82 -16.05 7.51
C PRO A 730 2.04 -17.35 7.61
N SER A 731 2.74 -18.49 7.62
CA SER A 731 2.13 -19.77 7.97
C SER A 731 1.62 -19.69 9.43
N ALA A 732 0.39 -20.16 9.65
CA ALA A 732 -0.48 -19.74 10.74
C ALA A 732 0.09 -19.79 12.20
N ASN A 733 -0.31 -18.75 12.95
CA ASN A 733 -0.48 -18.59 14.40
C ASN A 733 0.70 -18.85 15.36
N GLN A 734 1.40 -17.77 15.69
CA GLN A 734 2.13 -17.63 16.96
C GLN A 734 1.23 -16.93 18.01
N ARG A 735 1.11 -17.52 19.20
CA ARG A 735 1.04 -16.68 20.41
C ARG A 735 2.29 -16.94 21.23
N ARG A 736 2.82 -15.84 21.77
CA ARG A 736 3.86 -15.79 22.80
C ARG A 736 3.56 -16.83 23.89
N ARG A 737 4.61 -17.54 24.33
CA ARG A 737 4.64 -18.22 25.63
C ARG A 737 4.03 -17.26 26.68
N VAL A 738 2.88 -17.61 27.22
CA VAL A 738 2.43 -17.06 28.50
C VAL A 738 3.22 -17.87 29.52
N SER A 739 4.15 -17.21 30.22
CA SER A 739 5.03 -17.82 31.22
C SER A 739 4.28 -18.13 32.52
N GLY A 740 3.19 -18.87 32.43
CA GLY A 740 2.32 -19.16 33.58
C GLY A 740 2.20 -20.63 33.95
N ASP A 741 2.55 -21.58 33.08
CA ASP A 741 2.04 -22.96 33.23
C ASP A 741 3.07 -24.07 33.01
N SER A 742 4.34 -23.82 33.30
CA SER A 742 5.35 -24.89 33.36
C SER A 742 6.11 -24.86 34.68
N GLN A 743 5.42 -25.19 35.77
CA GLN A 743 6.06 -25.87 36.89
C GLN A 743 6.26 -27.32 36.46
N ILE A 744 7.43 -27.61 35.89
CA ILE A 744 7.93 -28.98 35.79
C ILE A 744 8.39 -29.32 37.20
N PHE A 745 7.59 -30.07 37.93
CA PHE A 745 8.05 -30.77 39.12
C PHE A 745 9.05 -31.84 38.64
N VAL A 746 10.32 -31.51 38.70
CA VAL A 746 11.37 -32.52 38.83
C VAL A 746 11.44 -32.82 40.33
N GLU A 747 10.60 -33.74 40.79
CA GLU A 747 10.90 -34.43 42.04
C GLU A 747 12.14 -35.27 41.77
N VAL A 748 13.24 -34.81 42.35
CA VAL A 748 14.47 -35.55 42.56
C VAL A 748 14.10 -36.73 43.45
N GLY A 749 14.12 -37.94 42.87
CA GLY A 749 14.13 -39.18 43.65
C GLY A 749 15.58 -39.58 43.93
N GLU A 750 16.09 -39.14 45.07
CA GLU A 750 17.17 -39.81 45.80
C GLU A 750 16.72 -39.96 47.26
N GLU A 751 17.16 -41.06 47.88
CA GLU A 751 16.84 -41.58 49.24
C GLU A 751 15.63 -42.52 49.38
N ASN A 752 15.83 -43.78 48.97
CA ASN A 752 16.13 -44.88 49.92
C ASN A 752 16.61 -46.13 49.18
#